data_AF-A0A3M2SGH8-F1
#
_entry.id   AF-A0A3M2SGH8-F1
#
_cell.length_a   1.000
_cell.length_b   1.000
_cell.length_c   1.000
_cell.angle_alpha   90.00
_cell.angle_beta   90.00
_cell.angle_gamma   90.00
#
_symmetry.space_group_name_H-M   'P 1'
#
loop_
_entity.id
_entity.type
_entity.pdbx_description
1 polymer ?
#
loop_
_entity_poly.entity_id
_entity_poly.type
_entity_poly.pdbx_seq_one_letter_code
_entity_poly.pdbx_strand_id
1 'polypeptide(L)'
;MAYSEQSPSGPPVHYHVLSVESSPPDTDRDDLGASTTGPTKNTEPHSPGEGYNLNRWAFMKETVGWNVWLADIAAIASPIAFVIVAISVLLLDGKPVEGLALKGWQNAIIALATAFPVIFALIVGRLVYEMARWRLEKGATLGSLEQLIGSRTFGSTVVTLLHHRASKPLSIVLVLVWALSPLGAQSMLRMLELRLEPRVQDSTIVHFDTDAPTQQSCLMPSTRDGSAGLAAMVSYVKTMFGAVLLSPSTTKLDSMDTWGNVKVPILNSTSNNWTSISWSAELEHYSAFVGIPTTGVSVGNNTFQLESSYVDLSCSNISKTATFTQDITFGWRNWNSFPLENGTWYGFNTSSTLDRSSAPWAIALDRFIDDFWSGFGVKSHRSKQNMYCRPALFKNETGIDAGLARLYFQAKLGASDALPSAGLTAYCDVHQRYVESKVTCQRSDMGGQQNCTVIAQRPSQQPHAPDSISHLSIPWVFRYISREIPLTTAPENSGHPGFILQYLDNPSIGNFTMVQQLSMFEHIDADLFSRRLSQVINTYILLSQMFLQATGVSAGSAGTTDWNMVAPAQVSTLIETFSVPRLWIGLCLLSSLMLLICGVLSIILTRLSAGPDILGYASTLIRDSRYIDTPHEGLTACTFICEAGQVQAGEWVLVHAAAGGIGLFLVQLLRSLGAKVVGTATSEGKRRLPERTGAEWIIHSNDDVVAKANELTGGHGMNLVFNEMIGPKGRLISFGNRSGAVDPFNILHLAGKNVKLMRPMLDGYVSDRESLKKYTEELWDLTIAKKLEIIIHDIYPLEETA
;
A
#
# COMPACT_ATOMS: atom_id res chain seq x y z
N MET A 1 18.59 37.69 -73.66
CA MET A 1 18.60 37.16 -72.28
C MET A 1 20.04 37.23 -71.82
N ALA A 2 20.28 38.10 -70.84
CA ALA A 2 21.47 38.85 -70.49
C ALA A 2 21.53 38.90 -68.96
N TYR A 3 22.62 39.09 -68.21
CA TYR A 3 24.08 39.03 -68.39
C TYR A 3 24.65 39.12 -66.94
N SER A 4 25.58 38.23 -66.59
CA SER A 4 26.86 38.44 -65.89
C SER A 4 27.13 39.52 -64.82
N GLU A 5 28.00 39.14 -63.87
CA GLU A 5 29.10 39.94 -63.23
C GLU A 5 28.67 41.11 -62.32
N GLN A 6 29.36 41.54 -61.24
CA GLN A 6 30.76 41.51 -60.82
C GLN A 6 30.81 41.98 -59.34
N SER A 7 31.84 41.60 -58.57
CA SER A 7 32.30 42.35 -57.40
C SER A 7 33.37 43.37 -57.84
N PRO A 8 33.54 44.49 -57.12
CA PRO A 8 34.91 44.81 -56.71
C PRO A 8 35.06 45.40 -55.29
N SER A 9 36.25 45.13 -54.76
CA SER A 9 36.93 45.66 -53.58
C SER A 9 37.13 47.18 -53.56
N GLY A 10 37.22 47.77 -52.35
CA GLY A 10 37.79 49.10 -52.06
C GLY A 10 38.45 49.16 -50.66
N PRO A 11 39.44 50.06 -50.43
CA PRO A 11 40.53 49.89 -49.44
C PRO A 11 40.25 50.49 -48.04
N PRO A 12 41.13 50.25 -47.02
CA PRO A 12 40.90 50.65 -45.63
C PRO A 12 41.37 52.09 -45.36
N VAL A 13 40.69 52.78 -44.44
CA VAL A 13 41.10 54.12 -44.00
C VAL A 13 41.14 54.16 -42.47
N HIS A 14 42.36 54.21 -41.94
CA HIS A 14 42.68 54.58 -40.56
C HIS A 14 42.51 56.09 -40.38
N TYR A 15 41.96 56.54 -39.25
CA TYR A 15 42.32 57.84 -38.68
C TYR A 15 42.42 57.82 -37.16
N HIS A 16 43.49 58.49 -36.72
CA HIS A 16 43.94 58.75 -35.36
C HIS A 16 42.91 59.49 -34.52
N VAL A 17 42.80 59.09 -33.25
CA VAL A 17 42.24 59.95 -32.19
C VAL A 17 43.38 60.82 -31.67
N LEU A 18 43.33 62.11 -31.98
CA LEU A 18 44.12 63.14 -31.31
C LEU A 18 43.37 63.58 -30.06
N SER A 19 43.97 63.30 -28.90
CA SER A 19 43.64 63.87 -27.60
C SER A 19 44.01 65.36 -27.58
N VAL A 20 43.12 66.20 -27.07
CA VAL A 20 43.46 67.56 -26.62
C VAL A 20 42.80 67.80 -25.28
N GLU A 21 43.66 67.99 -24.28
CA GLU A 21 43.39 68.48 -22.94
C GLU A 21 42.77 69.88 -22.97
N SER A 22 41.87 70.15 -22.03
CA SER A 22 41.62 71.52 -21.58
C SER A 22 41.47 71.56 -20.07
N SER A 23 42.45 72.23 -19.46
CA SER A 23 42.56 72.67 -18.07
C SER A 23 41.39 73.57 -17.63
N PRO A 24 41.20 73.74 -16.30
CA PRO A 24 40.01 74.33 -15.68
C PRO A 24 40.11 75.86 -15.59
N PRO A 25 39.06 76.55 -15.11
CA PRO A 25 39.27 77.29 -13.85
C PRO A 25 38.03 77.51 -12.95
N ASP A 26 38.34 77.65 -11.65
CA ASP A 26 37.91 78.68 -10.67
C ASP A 26 36.42 78.92 -10.39
N THR A 27 35.92 78.49 -9.21
CA THR A 27 35.83 79.22 -7.92
C THR A 27 34.93 80.44 -7.93
N ASP A 28 33.81 80.38 -7.19
CA ASP A 28 33.56 81.24 -6.01
C ASP A 28 32.18 80.96 -5.35
N ARG A 29 32.22 80.77 -4.02
CA ARG A 29 31.33 81.34 -2.96
C ARG A 29 29.82 81.03 -2.95
N ASP A 30 29.09 80.92 -1.83
CA ASP A 30 29.31 81.11 -0.39
C ASP A 30 28.15 80.40 0.39
N ASP A 31 28.46 79.97 1.61
CA ASP A 31 27.67 79.90 2.86
C ASP A 31 26.21 79.38 2.91
N LEU A 32 25.99 78.35 3.76
CA LEU A 32 25.19 78.42 5.01
C LEU A 32 25.17 77.06 5.73
N GLY A 33 25.57 77.05 7.02
CA GLY A 33 25.82 75.85 7.80
C GLY A 33 24.65 75.28 8.61
N ALA A 34 24.80 74.00 9.00
CA ALA A 34 24.26 73.43 10.25
C ALA A 34 24.93 72.09 10.61
N SER A 35 25.58 72.10 11.78
CA SER A 35 25.99 71.02 12.71
C SER A 35 26.55 69.67 12.19
N THR A 36 27.83 69.46 12.49
CA THR A 36 28.60 68.22 12.43
C THR A 36 28.51 67.41 13.73
N THR A 37 28.41 66.08 13.63
CA THR A 37 29.18 65.13 14.47
C THR A 37 29.59 63.94 13.61
N GLY A 38 30.90 63.74 13.44
CA GLY A 38 31.48 62.60 12.70
C GLY A 38 32.94 62.90 12.30
N PRO A 39 33.93 62.06 12.65
CA PRO A 39 35.32 62.47 12.78
C PRO A 39 36.06 62.56 11.43
N THR A 40 36.98 63.52 11.40
CA THR A 40 37.97 63.79 10.36
C THR A 40 38.91 62.61 10.11
N LYS A 41 39.22 62.35 8.83
CA LYS A 41 40.49 61.75 8.43
C LYS A 41 41.00 62.42 7.15
N ASN A 42 42.21 62.96 7.29
CA ASN A 42 43.01 63.62 6.27
C ASN A 42 43.24 62.73 5.05
N THR A 43 43.13 63.30 3.85
CA THR A 43 43.70 62.73 2.62
C THR A 43 44.67 63.75 2.04
N GLU A 44 45.97 63.42 2.11
CA GLU A 44 47.01 63.97 1.24
C GLU A 44 46.91 63.32 -0.16
N PRO A 45 47.40 63.98 -1.23
CA PRO A 45 47.20 63.55 -2.61
C PRO A 45 48.27 62.53 -3.04
N HIS A 46 47.83 61.39 -3.60
CA HIS A 46 48.72 60.45 -4.27
C HIS A 46 48.74 60.67 -5.79
N SER A 47 49.98 60.70 -6.31
CA SER A 47 50.39 60.75 -7.71
C SER A 47 49.94 59.54 -8.54
N PRO A 48 49.84 59.67 -9.88
CA PRO A 48 49.28 58.66 -10.76
C PRO A 48 50.33 57.60 -11.13
N GLY A 49 50.02 56.33 -10.86
CA GLY A 49 50.89 55.24 -11.31
C GLY A 49 50.69 53.93 -10.58
N GLU A 50 49.48 53.37 -10.58
CA GLU A 50 49.29 51.94 -10.29
C GLU A 50 47.99 51.45 -10.94
N GLY A 51 48.11 50.36 -11.71
CA GLY A 51 47.01 49.80 -12.49
C GLY A 51 45.85 49.33 -11.62
N TYR A 52 44.62 49.55 -12.12
CA TYR A 52 43.40 49.05 -11.51
C TYR A 52 43.41 47.51 -11.45
N ASN A 53 43.90 46.96 -10.34
CA ASN A 53 43.52 45.62 -9.90
C ASN A 53 42.07 45.71 -9.38
N LEU A 54 41.11 45.49 -10.27
CA LEU A 54 39.73 45.16 -9.89
C LEU A 54 39.79 43.91 -9.01
N ASN A 55 39.68 44.12 -7.69
CA ASN A 55 39.58 43.06 -6.70
C ASN A 55 38.48 42.07 -7.13
N ARG A 56 38.91 40.86 -7.53
CA ARG A 56 38.10 39.71 -7.96
C ARG A 56 37.14 39.17 -6.87
N TRP A 57 36.99 39.89 -5.76
CA TRP A 57 36.34 39.49 -4.52
C TRP A 57 35.25 40.47 -4.07
N ALA A 58 34.98 41.55 -4.82
CA ALA A 58 33.99 42.57 -4.46
C ALA A 58 32.53 42.22 -4.82
N PHE A 59 32.26 41.02 -5.35
CA PHE A 59 30.91 40.56 -5.73
C PHE A 59 30.46 39.31 -4.95
N MET A 60 30.71 39.25 -3.64
CA MET A 60 29.93 38.33 -2.80
C MET A 60 28.56 38.97 -2.52
N LYS A 61 27.47 38.32 -2.95
CA LYS A 61 26.09 38.66 -2.54
C LYS A 61 26.05 38.72 -1.01
N GLU A 62 26.06 39.93 -0.44
CA GLU A 62 26.20 40.11 1.01
C GLU A 62 24.97 39.66 1.81
N THR A 63 23.83 39.39 1.16
CA THR A 63 22.71 38.70 1.79
C THR A 63 22.01 37.76 0.81
N VAL A 64 22.03 36.46 1.12
CA VAL A 64 21.17 35.49 0.43
C VAL A 64 19.76 35.65 1.00
N GLY A 65 18.83 36.10 0.17
CA GLY A 65 17.44 36.30 0.57
C GLY A 65 16.83 35.04 1.20
N TRP A 66 15.97 35.22 2.19
CA TRP A 66 15.31 34.15 2.97
C TRP A 66 14.69 33.03 2.11
N ASN A 67 14.16 33.38 0.93
CA ASN A 67 13.54 32.44 0.00
C ASN A 67 14.53 31.39 -0.53
N VAL A 68 15.80 31.75 -0.73
CA VAL A 68 16.84 30.83 -1.21
C VAL A 68 17.24 29.86 -0.10
N TRP A 69 17.32 30.35 1.13
CA TRP A 69 17.57 29.50 2.31
C TRP A 69 16.48 28.45 2.51
N LEU A 70 15.20 28.83 2.40
CA LEU A 70 14.09 27.88 2.45
C LEU A 70 14.19 26.82 1.34
N ALA A 71 14.54 27.23 0.12
CA ALA A 71 14.71 26.31 -1.00
C ALA A 71 15.90 25.35 -0.80
N ASP A 72 17.00 25.81 -0.21
CA ASP A 72 18.17 24.98 0.14
C ASP A 72 17.80 23.94 1.21
N ILE A 73 17.12 24.36 2.28
CA ILE A 73 16.66 23.48 3.35
C ILE A 73 15.69 22.43 2.79
N ALA A 74 14.71 22.84 1.99
CA ALA A 74 13.75 21.93 1.38
C ALA A 74 14.41 20.91 0.44
N ALA A 75 15.46 21.31 -0.29
CA ALA A 75 16.19 20.43 -1.21
C ALA A 75 16.99 19.32 -0.51
N ILE A 76 17.37 19.51 0.77
CA ILE A 76 18.07 18.49 1.58
C ILE A 76 17.09 17.72 2.47
N ALA A 77 16.13 18.41 3.10
CA ALA A 77 15.21 17.79 4.05
C ALA A 77 14.27 16.80 3.38
N SER A 78 13.79 17.10 2.17
CA SER A 78 12.82 16.23 1.49
C SER A 78 13.39 14.87 1.06
N PRO A 79 14.60 14.74 0.46
CA PRO A 79 15.18 13.44 0.16
C PRO A 79 15.50 12.63 1.42
N ILE A 80 15.95 13.28 2.50
CA ILE A 80 16.20 12.62 3.80
C ILE A 80 14.89 12.02 4.34
N ALA A 81 13.78 12.76 4.27
CA ALA A 81 12.47 12.25 4.71
C ALA A 81 12.06 10.98 3.94
N PHE A 82 12.26 10.95 2.62
CA PHE A 82 11.97 9.75 1.81
C PHE A 82 12.84 8.54 2.20
N VAL A 83 14.13 8.76 2.50
CA VAL A 83 15.03 7.70 2.98
C VAL A 83 14.60 7.17 4.35
N ILE A 84 14.22 8.05 5.28
CA ILE A 84 13.74 7.66 6.62
C ILE A 84 12.48 6.80 6.50
N VAL A 85 11.53 7.17 5.63
CA VAL A 85 10.32 6.38 5.43
C VAL A 85 10.64 5.03 4.81
N ALA A 86 11.50 4.97 3.79
CA ALA A 86 11.92 3.70 3.19
C ALA A 86 12.58 2.77 4.22
N ILE A 87 13.43 3.30 5.11
CA ILE A 87 14.02 2.52 6.21
C ILE A 87 12.95 2.08 7.22
N SER A 88 11.99 2.95 7.53
CA SER A 88 10.90 2.62 8.46
C SER A 88 10.04 1.47 7.93
N VAL A 89 9.78 1.43 6.62
CA VAL A 89 9.06 0.34 5.97
C VAL A 89 9.87 -0.96 5.96
N LEU A 90 11.20 -0.91 5.77
CA LEU A 90 12.06 -2.09 5.93
C LEU A 90 11.94 -2.73 7.34
N LEU A 91 11.76 -1.91 8.38
CA LEU A 91 11.60 -2.39 9.75
C LEU A 91 10.22 -3.02 10.03
N LEU A 92 9.29 -2.97 9.08
CA LEU A 92 7.99 -3.63 9.17
C LEU A 92 8.00 -5.06 8.62
N ASP A 93 9.03 -5.44 7.87
CA ASP A 93 9.11 -6.77 7.23
C ASP A 93 8.99 -7.89 8.27
N GLY A 94 8.02 -8.79 8.06
CA GLY A 94 7.72 -9.92 8.96
C GLY A 94 6.91 -9.57 10.21
N LYS A 95 6.44 -8.33 10.39
CA LYS A 95 5.56 -7.98 11.52
C LYS A 95 4.09 -8.29 11.22
N PRO A 96 3.29 -8.69 12.24
CA PRO A 96 1.86 -8.92 12.07
C PRO A 96 1.11 -7.62 11.79
N VAL A 97 0.06 -7.72 10.98
CA VAL A 97 -0.73 -6.57 10.53
C VAL A 97 -1.82 -6.24 11.53
N GLU A 98 -1.79 -5.02 12.07
CA GLU A 98 -2.92 -4.42 12.78
C GLU A 98 -3.72 -3.53 11.82
N GLY A 99 -5.05 -3.71 11.74
CA GLY A 99 -5.88 -3.05 10.73
C GLY A 99 -5.83 -1.52 10.75
N LEU A 100 -5.69 -0.91 11.93
CA LEU A 100 -5.53 0.55 12.08
C LEU A 100 -4.16 1.03 11.57
N ALA A 101 -3.10 0.26 11.83
CA ALA A 101 -1.76 0.57 11.35
C ALA A 101 -1.65 0.43 9.83
N LEU A 102 -2.27 -0.60 9.24
CA LEU A 102 -2.29 -0.83 7.79
C LEU A 102 -2.80 0.39 7.02
N LYS A 103 -3.94 0.93 7.45
CA LYS A 103 -4.57 2.09 6.79
C LYS A 103 -3.68 3.34 6.89
N GLY A 104 -3.00 3.52 8.02
CA GLY A 104 -2.03 4.60 8.21
C GLY A 104 -0.86 4.53 7.22
N TRP A 105 -0.25 3.35 7.08
CA TRP A 105 0.88 3.13 6.15
C TRP A 105 0.47 3.28 4.68
N GLN A 106 -0.69 2.74 4.28
CA GLN A 106 -1.20 2.88 2.91
C GLN A 106 -1.41 4.36 2.54
N ASN A 107 -2.06 5.12 3.41
CA ASN A 107 -2.29 6.55 3.17
C ASN A 107 -0.97 7.33 3.06
N ALA A 108 0.00 7.03 3.94
CA ALA A 108 1.32 7.66 3.90
C ALA A 108 2.07 7.35 2.60
N ILE A 109 2.07 6.09 2.16
CA ILE A 109 2.73 5.66 0.92
C ILE A 109 2.12 6.35 -0.31
N ILE A 110 0.79 6.45 -0.40
CA ILE A 110 0.11 7.14 -1.50
C ILE A 110 0.46 8.63 -1.53
N ALA A 111 0.46 9.29 -0.36
CA ALA A 111 0.85 10.70 -0.26
C ALA A 111 2.31 10.92 -0.68
N LEU A 112 3.22 10.04 -0.28
CA LEU A 112 4.63 10.14 -0.66
C LEU A 112 4.85 9.89 -2.15
N ALA A 113 4.18 8.90 -2.74
CA ALA A 113 4.27 8.60 -4.17
C ALA A 113 3.78 9.74 -5.06
N THR A 114 2.80 10.53 -4.59
CA THR A 114 2.31 11.72 -5.31
C THR A 114 3.23 12.93 -5.12
N ALA A 115 3.80 13.12 -3.94
CA ALA A 115 4.75 14.20 -3.66
C ALA A 115 6.11 13.99 -4.36
N PHE A 116 6.55 12.74 -4.52
CA PHE A 116 7.89 12.41 -5.00
C PHE A 116 8.22 12.99 -6.39
N PRO A 117 7.42 12.82 -7.46
CA PRO A 117 7.73 13.40 -8.77
C PRO A 117 7.81 14.93 -8.76
N VAL A 118 6.97 15.58 -7.93
CA VAL A 118 6.93 17.04 -7.80
C VAL A 118 8.22 17.55 -7.16
N ILE A 119 8.59 16.98 -6.01
CA ILE A 119 9.83 17.33 -5.31
C ILE A 119 11.06 16.99 -6.17
N PHE A 120 11.02 15.85 -6.87
CA PHE A 120 12.07 15.45 -7.80
C PHE A 120 12.29 16.50 -8.90
N ALA A 121 11.20 16.94 -9.54
CA ALA A 121 11.26 17.94 -10.59
C ALA A 121 11.77 19.30 -10.10
N LEU A 122 11.39 19.71 -8.88
CA LEU A 122 11.86 20.95 -8.27
C LEU A 122 13.38 20.93 -8.02
N ILE A 123 13.90 19.85 -7.45
CA ILE A 123 15.32 19.75 -7.08
C ILE A 123 16.20 19.56 -8.33
N VAL A 124 15.85 18.59 -9.19
CA VAL A 124 16.65 18.31 -10.40
C VAL A 124 16.52 19.46 -11.41
N GLY A 125 15.34 20.05 -11.57
CA GLY A 125 15.15 21.23 -12.42
C GLY A 125 15.97 22.43 -11.95
N ARG A 126 16.08 22.64 -10.62
CA ARG A 126 16.96 23.64 -10.03
C ARG A 126 18.43 23.33 -10.30
N LEU A 127 18.87 22.09 -10.08
CA LEU A 127 20.25 21.65 -10.36
C LEU A 127 20.64 21.92 -11.81
N VAL A 128 19.81 21.53 -12.77
CA VAL A 128 20.08 21.69 -14.20
C VAL A 128 20.19 23.18 -14.58
N TYR A 129 19.35 24.03 -13.98
CA TYR A 129 19.42 25.48 -14.19
C TYR A 129 20.73 26.08 -13.65
N GLU A 130 21.12 25.73 -12.42
CA GLU A 130 22.36 26.23 -11.82
C GLU A 130 23.60 25.70 -12.54
N MET A 131 23.54 24.46 -13.04
CA MET A 131 24.58 23.90 -13.89
C MET A 131 24.72 24.66 -15.21
N ALA A 132 23.60 25.09 -15.82
CA ALA A 132 23.62 25.92 -17.03
C ALA A 132 24.26 27.29 -16.77
N ARG A 133 23.90 27.95 -15.66
CA ARG A 133 24.47 29.24 -15.23
C ARG A 133 25.98 29.14 -14.98
N TRP A 134 26.40 28.15 -14.21
CA TRP A 134 27.82 27.92 -13.93
C TRP A 134 28.62 27.59 -15.20
N ARG A 135 28.04 26.84 -16.14
CA ARG A 135 28.67 26.57 -17.43
C ARG A 135 28.79 27.83 -18.30
N LEU A 136 27.79 28.71 -18.28
CA LEU A 136 27.80 29.98 -19.01
C LEU A 136 28.98 30.86 -18.58
N GLU A 137 29.22 30.98 -17.26
CA GLU A 137 30.33 31.76 -16.70
C GLU A 137 31.71 31.26 -17.15
N LYS A 138 31.85 29.96 -17.39
CA LYS A 138 33.11 29.34 -17.82
C LYS A 138 33.32 29.33 -19.34
N GLY A 139 32.43 29.93 -20.13
CA GLY A 139 32.53 29.97 -21.59
C GLY A 139 32.07 28.68 -22.27
N ALA A 140 30.80 28.32 -22.11
CA ALA A 140 30.19 27.14 -22.75
C ALA A 140 29.74 27.37 -24.20
N THR A 141 29.70 26.30 -25.00
CA THR A 141 29.10 26.33 -26.34
C THR A 141 27.57 26.45 -26.28
N LEU A 142 26.98 27.15 -27.25
CA LEU A 142 25.54 27.39 -27.33
C LEU A 142 24.74 26.07 -27.27
N GLY A 143 25.19 25.03 -27.97
CA GLY A 143 24.51 23.73 -27.97
C GLY A 143 24.57 22.97 -26.64
N SER A 144 25.59 23.19 -25.79
CA SER A 144 25.60 22.61 -24.43
C SER A 144 24.69 23.36 -23.47
N LEU A 145 24.53 24.67 -23.68
CA LEU A 145 23.63 25.51 -22.91
C LEU A 145 22.17 25.21 -23.26
N GLU A 146 21.86 25.13 -24.56
CA GLU A 146 20.54 24.75 -25.08
C GLU A 146 20.09 23.39 -24.55
N GLN A 147 21.02 22.43 -24.51
CA GLN A 147 20.75 21.12 -23.94
C GLN A 147 20.36 21.18 -22.45
N LEU A 148 21.09 21.93 -21.62
CA LEU A 148 20.79 22.04 -20.19
C LEU A 148 19.48 22.81 -19.95
N ILE A 149 19.29 23.96 -20.61
CA ILE A 149 18.07 24.77 -20.46
C ILE A 149 16.84 24.01 -20.98
N GLY A 150 17.01 23.23 -22.05
CA GLY A 150 15.97 22.37 -22.60
C GLY A 150 15.71 21.08 -21.80
N SER A 151 16.52 20.75 -20.79
CA SER A 151 16.39 19.52 -19.98
C SER A 151 15.88 19.77 -18.55
N ARG A 152 14.94 20.71 -18.38
CA ARG A 152 14.39 21.11 -17.06
C ARG A 152 13.23 20.24 -16.59
N THR A 153 12.69 19.39 -17.46
CA THR A 153 11.65 18.40 -17.14
C THR A 153 11.95 17.08 -17.85
N PHE A 154 11.40 15.96 -17.38
CA PHE A 154 11.57 14.67 -18.06
C PHE A 154 11.18 14.74 -19.55
N GLY A 155 9.99 15.28 -19.86
CA GLY A 155 9.50 15.37 -21.23
C GLY A 155 10.38 16.24 -22.13
N SER A 156 10.81 17.40 -21.63
CA SER A 156 11.70 18.30 -22.39
C SER A 156 13.08 17.66 -22.61
N THR A 157 13.61 16.94 -21.61
CA THR A 157 14.88 16.20 -21.71
C THR A 157 14.84 15.13 -22.80
N VAL A 158 13.74 14.36 -22.89
CA VAL A 158 13.55 13.34 -23.95
C VAL A 158 13.46 14.00 -25.33
N VAL A 159 12.70 15.10 -25.45
CA VAL A 159 12.58 15.83 -26.72
C VAL A 159 13.93 16.41 -27.16
N THR A 160 14.73 16.95 -26.24
CA THR A 160 16.10 17.43 -26.55
C THR A 160 17.04 16.30 -26.95
N LEU A 161 16.90 15.10 -26.37
CA LEU A 161 17.67 13.93 -26.80
C LEU A 161 17.33 13.55 -28.26
N LEU A 162 16.04 13.61 -28.63
CA LEU A 162 15.57 13.29 -29.99
C LEU A 162 15.96 14.34 -31.03
N HIS A 163 15.96 15.62 -30.66
CA HIS A 163 16.35 16.72 -31.56
C HIS A 163 17.86 16.74 -31.86
N HIS A 164 18.70 16.36 -30.90
CA HIS A 164 20.13 16.22 -31.13
C HIS A 164 20.44 14.88 -31.81
N ARG A 165 20.64 14.91 -33.13
CA ARG A 165 21.05 13.76 -33.96
C ARG A 165 22.37 13.06 -33.53
N ALA A 166 23.13 13.62 -32.59
CA ALA A 166 24.31 13.01 -32.00
C ALA A 166 24.19 12.99 -30.47
N SER A 167 24.19 11.81 -29.86
CA SER A 167 24.05 11.61 -28.42
C SER A 167 25.29 12.07 -27.66
N LYS A 168 25.29 13.33 -27.21
CA LYS A 168 26.26 13.77 -26.20
C LYS A 168 26.04 12.95 -24.92
N PRO A 169 27.10 12.48 -24.23
CA PRO A 169 26.98 11.64 -23.03
C PRO A 169 26.14 12.31 -21.93
N LEU A 170 26.18 13.64 -21.86
CA LEU A 170 25.36 14.45 -20.97
C LEU A 170 23.85 14.22 -21.15
N SER A 171 23.37 14.01 -22.38
CA SER A 171 21.92 13.83 -22.66
C SER A 171 21.44 12.49 -22.11
N ILE A 172 22.25 11.44 -22.27
CA ILE A 172 21.94 10.10 -21.77
C ILE A 172 21.90 10.12 -20.23
N VAL A 173 22.88 10.76 -19.59
CA VAL A 173 22.91 10.91 -18.13
C VAL A 173 21.68 11.67 -17.62
N LEU A 174 21.29 12.77 -18.26
CA LEU A 174 20.10 13.54 -17.87
C LEU A 174 18.82 12.73 -18.01
N VAL A 175 18.65 11.95 -19.09
CA VAL A 175 17.48 11.08 -19.25
C VAL A 175 17.45 9.99 -18.17
N LEU A 176 18.59 9.37 -17.85
CA LEU A 176 18.68 8.37 -16.79
C LEU A 176 18.33 8.96 -15.42
N VAL A 177 18.83 10.16 -15.10
CA VAL A 177 18.47 10.87 -13.87
C VAL A 177 16.98 11.16 -13.85
N TRP A 178 16.41 11.73 -14.91
CA TRP A 178 14.98 12.06 -14.96
C TRP A 178 14.07 10.82 -14.96
N ALA A 179 14.53 9.67 -15.47
CA ALA A 179 13.80 8.40 -15.40
C ALA A 179 13.63 7.89 -13.97
N LEU A 180 14.47 8.31 -13.02
CA LEU A 180 14.32 7.96 -11.60
C LEU A 180 13.09 8.63 -10.96
N SER A 181 12.53 9.70 -11.56
CA SER A 181 11.31 10.35 -11.07
C SER A 181 10.09 9.41 -11.12
N PRO A 182 9.65 8.90 -12.28
CA PRO A 182 8.54 7.95 -12.34
C PRO A 182 8.87 6.62 -11.67
N LEU A 183 10.13 6.16 -11.75
CA LEU A 183 10.57 4.90 -11.15
C LEU A 183 10.50 4.95 -9.61
N GLY A 184 10.92 6.06 -9.01
CA GLY A 184 10.86 6.28 -7.57
C GLY A 184 9.41 6.31 -7.06
N ALA A 185 8.52 7.03 -7.74
CA ALA A 185 7.09 7.06 -7.37
C ALA A 185 6.42 5.67 -7.47
N GLN A 186 6.69 4.91 -8.54
CA GLN A 186 6.18 3.55 -8.69
C GLN A 186 6.74 2.59 -7.65
N SER A 187 8.02 2.75 -7.31
CA SER A 187 8.66 1.95 -6.27
C SER A 187 8.04 2.20 -4.89
N MET A 188 7.62 3.43 -4.60
CA MET A 188 6.93 3.75 -3.35
C MET A 188 5.57 3.06 -3.26
N LEU A 189 4.76 3.07 -4.31
CA LEU A 189 3.46 2.38 -4.33
C LEU A 189 3.57 0.87 -4.14
N ARG A 190 4.73 0.28 -4.40
CA ARG A 190 5.00 -1.16 -4.34
C ARG A 190 5.96 -1.56 -3.22
N MET A 191 6.24 -0.67 -2.28
CA MET A 191 7.21 -0.95 -1.22
C MET A 191 6.64 -1.83 -0.09
N LEU A 192 5.32 -2.01 -0.01
CA LEU A 192 4.64 -2.74 1.06
C LEU A 192 3.55 -3.65 0.50
N GLU A 193 3.68 -4.95 0.70
CA GLU A 193 2.71 -5.98 0.30
C GLU A 193 2.24 -6.77 1.53
N LEU A 194 1.10 -7.46 1.40
CA LEU A 194 0.57 -8.35 2.43
C LEU A 194 0.83 -9.80 2.04
N ARG A 195 1.32 -10.60 2.99
CA ARG A 195 1.54 -12.03 2.80
C ARG A 195 0.93 -12.81 3.96
N LEU A 196 0.30 -13.94 3.63
CA LEU A 196 -0.20 -14.89 4.63
C LEU A 196 0.93 -15.83 5.01
N GLU A 197 1.28 -15.86 6.30
CA GLU A 197 2.26 -16.78 6.85
C GLU A 197 1.64 -17.64 7.96
N PRO A 198 1.91 -18.96 7.96
CA PRO A 198 1.41 -19.85 9.01
C PRO A 198 2.21 -19.60 10.29
N ARG A 199 1.51 -19.21 11.36
CA ARG A 199 2.08 -19.10 12.70
C ARG A 199 1.64 -20.29 13.53
N VAL A 200 2.62 -21.07 14.00
CA VAL A 200 2.41 -22.20 14.89
C VAL A 200 2.44 -21.71 16.35
N GLN A 201 1.41 -22.06 17.12
CA GLN A 201 1.31 -21.80 18.55
C GLN A 201 0.95 -23.09 19.29
N ASP A 202 1.45 -23.24 20.51
CA ASP A 202 1.12 -24.38 21.35
C ASP A 202 -0.27 -24.19 21.98
N SER A 203 -1.06 -25.25 22.01
CA SER A 203 -2.35 -25.33 22.68
C SER A 203 -2.55 -26.69 23.33
N THR A 204 -3.65 -26.86 24.05
CA THR A 204 -4.01 -28.12 24.71
C THR A 204 -5.40 -28.55 24.28
N ILE A 205 -5.52 -29.80 23.85
CA ILE A 205 -6.80 -30.42 23.47
C ILE A 205 -7.12 -31.51 24.48
N VAL A 206 -8.39 -31.60 24.86
CA VAL A 206 -8.89 -32.59 25.80
C VAL A 206 -9.71 -33.62 25.04
N HIS A 207 -9.40 -34.90 25.19
CA HIS A 207 -10.13 -36.01 24.56
C HIS A 207 -10.56 -37.06 25.59
N PHE A 208 -11.61 -37.80 25.28
CA PHE A 208 -12.11 -38.86 26.15
C PHE A 208 -11.16 -40.08 26.18
N ASP A 209 -10.94 -40.66 27.35
CA ASP A 209 -10.16 -41.88 27.54
C ASP A 209 -11.00 -43.12 27.23
N THR A 210 -10.68 -43.81 26.13
CA THR A 210 -11.36 -45.05 25.72
C THR A 210 -11.15 -46.24 26.68
N ASP A 211 -10.16 -46.19 27.59
CA ASP A 211 -9.99 -47.20 28.65
C ASP A 211 -10.93 -46.95 29.84
N ALA A 212 -11.78 -45.92 29.78
CA ALA A 212 -12.76 -45.64 30.83
C ALA A 212 -13.63 -46.87 31.18
N PRO A 213 -14.03 -47.05 32.44
CA PRO A 213 -14.96 -48.10 32.82
C PRO A 213 -16.34 -47.84 32.21
N THR A 214 -16.98 -48.91 31.74
CA THR A 214 -18.36 -48.87 31.26
C THR A 214 -19.29 -48.56 32.44
N GLN A 215 -19.99 -47.40 32.39
CA GLN A 215 -20.74 -46.89 33.55
C GLN A 215 -21.89 -47.84 33.96
N GLN A 216 -22.42 -48.61 32.99
CA GLN A 216 -23.47 -49.61 33.16
C GLN A 216 -23.08 -50.78 34.08
N SER A 217 -21.82 -51.21 34.03
CA SER A 217 -21.37 -52.44 34.71
C SER A 217 -20.70 -52.20 36.06
N CYS A 218 -20.30 -50.97 36.35
CA CYS A 218 -19.38 -50.68 37.46
C CYS A 218 -19.96 -49.71 38.49
N LEU A 219 -20.96 -48.92 38.10
CA LEU A 219 -21.79 -48.16 39.01
C LEU A 219 -23.12 -48.90 39.19
N MET A 220 -23.17 -49.87 40.11
CA MET A 220 -24.46 -50.34 40.62
C MET A 220 -24.87 -49.48 41.83
N PRO A 221 -25.79 -48.51 41.67
CA PRO A 221 -26.33 -47.80 42.82
C PRO A 221 -27.20 -48.76 43.64
N SER A 222 -26.83 -48.98 44.89
CA SER A 222 -27.53 -49.85 45.85
C SER A 222 -28.86 -49.26 46.37
N THR A 223 -29.46 -48.29 45.67
CA THR A 223 -30.65 -47.53 46.11
C THR A 223 -31.74 -47.54 45.04
N ARG A 224 -33.00 -47.36 45.46
CA ARG A 224 -34.20 -47.38 44.58
C ARG A 224 -34.18 -46.28 43.51
N ASP A 225 -33.60 -45.12 43.81
CA ASP A 225 -33.36 -44.03 42.84
C ASP A 225 -32.29 -44.41 41.81
N GLY A 226 -31.37 -45.30 42.18
CA GLY A 226 -30.31 -45.82 41.33
C GLY A 226 -30.79 -46.68 40.17
N SER A 227 -31.83 -47.50 40.38
CA SER A 227 -32.41 -48.33 39.32
C SER A 227 -33.07 -47.51 38.20
N ALA A 228 -33.64 -46.35 38.53
CA ALA A 228 -34.20 -45.44 37.52
C ALA A 228 -33.10 -44.79 36.67
N GLY A 229 -31.98 -44.39 37.29
CA GLY A 229 -30.81 -43.87 36.58
C GLY A 229 -30.17 -44.90 35.63
N LEU A 230 -30.06 -46.16 36.06
CA LEU A 230 -29.55 -47.25 35.22
C LEU A 230 -30.48 -47.52 34.02
N ALA A 231 -31.80 -47.52 34.24
CA ALA A 231 -32.77 -47.69 33.15
C ALA A 231 -32.69 -46.54 32.12
N ALA A 232 -32.55 -45.30 32.59
CA ALA A 232 -32.35 -44.13 31.72
C ALA A 232 -31.05 -44.24 30.91
N MET A 233 -29.96 -44.70 31.53
CA MET A 233 -28.70 -44.96 30.85
C MET A 233 -28.82 -46.04 29.77
N VAL A 234 -29.41 -47.18 30.09
CA VAL A 234 -29.64 -48.27 29.12
C VAL A 234 -30.50 -47.77 27.96
N SER A 235 -31.57 -47.03 28.23
CA SER A 235 -32.42 -46.45 27.18
C SER A 235 -31.62 -45.49 26.29
N TYR A 236 -30.76 -44.65 26.87
CA TYR A 236 -29.92 -43.72 26.11
C TYR A 236 -28.97 -44.45 25.18
N VAL A 237 -28.20 -45.42 25.72
CA VAL A 237 -27.22 -46.18 24.94
C VAL A 237 -27.92 -46.94 23.81
N LYS A 238 -29.08 -47.56 24.07
CA LYS A 238 -29.88 -48.25 23.05
C LYS A 238 -30.33 -47.30 21.94
N THR A 239 -30.83 -46.11 22.28
CA THR A 239 -31.27 -45.11 21.31
C THR A 239 -30.11 -44.61 20.45
N MET A 240 -28.98 -44.23 21.06
CA MET A 240 -27.82 -43.74 20.31
C MET A 240 -27.18 -44.82 19.44
N PHE A 241 -27.07 -46.05 19.97
CA PHE A 241 -26.58 -47.18 19.21
C PHE A 241 -27.46 -47.47 17.99
N GLY A 242 -28.79 -47.48 18.17
CA GLY A 242 -29.75 -47.63 17.09
C GLY A 242 -29.63 -46.52 16.03
N ALA A 243 -29.51 -45.26 16.46
CA ALA A 243 -29.37 -44.12 15.56
C ALA A 243 -28.11 -44.21 14.68
N VAL A 244 -26.98 -44.60 15.27
CA VAL A 244 -25.70 -44.73 14.56
C VAL A 244 -25.68 -45.94 13.65
N LEU A 245 -26.23 -47.07 14.10
CA LEU A 245 -26.34 -48.28 13.27
C LEU A 245 -27.21 -48.04 12.03
N LEU A 246 -28.28 -47.25 12.17
CA LEU A 246 -29.21 -46.87 11.10
C LEU A 246 -28.74 -45.65 10.28
N SER A 247 -27.58 -45.06 10.62
CA SER A 247 -27.07 -43.90 9.88
C SER A 247 -26.71 -44.25 8.43
N PRO A 248 -26.84 -43.28 7.49
CA PRO A 248 -26.45 -43.48 6.10
C PRO A 248 -24.97 -43.88 5.95
N SER A 249 -24.63 -44.59 4.87
CA SER A 249 -23.24 -44.99 4.58
C SER A 249 -22.28 -43.80 4.51
N THR A 250 -22.74 -42.63 4.04
CA THR A 250 -21.93 -41.40 4.01
C THR A 250 -21.48 -40.97 5.40
N THR A 251 -22.35 -41.09 6.40
CA THR A 251 -22.03 -40.78 7.81
C THR A 251 -21.12 -41.83 8.43
N LYS A 252 -21.30 -43.10 8.07
CA LYS A 252 -20.43 -44.20 8.53
C LYS A 252 -19.00 -44.08 7.97
N LEU A 253 -18.85 -43.61 6.73
CA LEU A 253 -17.56 -43.40 6.06
C LEU A 253 -16.83 -42.10 6.43
N ASP A 254 -17.55 -41.11 6.97
CA ASP A 254 -16.95 -39.83 7.36
C ASP A 254 -15.84 -40.04 8.43
N SER A 255 -14.97 -39.08 8.64
CA SER A 255 -13.93 -39.10 9.68
C SER A 255 -14.45 -38.80 11.08
N MET A 256 -15.65 -38.22 11.16
CA MET A 256 -16.34 -37.89 12.40
C MET A 256 -17.70 -38.58 12.47
N ASP A 257 -18.23 -38.75 13.67
CA ASP A 257 -19.59 -39.26 13.87
C ASP A 257 -20.65 -38.14 13.76
N THR A 258 -21.93 -38.50 13.90
CA THR A 258 -23.06 -37.55 13.86
C THR A 258 -23.01 -36.45 14.92
N TRP A 259 -22.18 -36.62 15.96
CA TRP A 259 -22.03 -35.67 17.07
C TRP A 259 -20.71 -34.88 16.98
N GLY A 260 -19.92 -35.04 15.92
CA GLY A 260 -18.66 -34.33 15.76
C GLY A 260 -17.53 -34.88 16.64
N ASN A 261 -17.58 -36.17 16.97
CA ASN A 261 -16.48 -36.87 17.64
C ASN A 261 -15.57 -37.56 16.61
N VAL A 262 -14.28 -37.71 16.93
CA VAL A 262 -13.26 -38.20 15.99
C VAL A 262 -13.28 -39.72 15.91
N LYS A 263 -13.55 -40.32 14.75
CA LYS A 263 -13.50 -41.78 14.58
C LYS A 263 -12.08 -42.26 14.33
N VAL A 264 -11.75 -43.42 14.91
CA VAL A 264 -10.41 -44.00 14.85
C VAL A 264 -10.40 -45.15 13.83
N PRO A 265 -9.58 -45.09 12.77
CA PRO A 265 -9.39 -46.20 11.84
C PRO A 265 -8.80 -47.46 12.52
N ILE A 266 -9.11 -48.63 11.98
CA ILE A 266 -8.48 -49.89 12.41
C ILE A 266 -7.00 -49.88 11.98
N LEU A 267 -6.11 -50.17 12.93
CA LEU A 267 -4.67 -50.24 12.69
C LEU A 267 -4.31 -51.50 11.89
N ASN A 268 -3.82 -51.31 10.66
CA ASN A 268 -3.39 -52.41 9.78
C ASN A 268 -1.89 -52.77 9.90
N SER A 269 -1.07 -51.91 10.52
CA SER A 269 0.38 -52.09 10.61
C SER A 269 0.84 -52.42 12.02
N THR A 270 1.74 -53.40 12.14
CA THR A 270 2.42 -53.78 13.40
C THR A 270 3.72 -53.02 13.62
N SER A 271 4.09 -52.10 12.71
CA SER A 271 5.31 -51.29 12.82
C SER A 271 5.16 -50.20 13.89
N ASN A 272 6.21 -49.97 14.69
CA ASN A 272 6.25 -48.86 15.66
C ASN A 272 6.38 -47.47 14.99
N ASN A 273 6.62 -47.42 13.67
CA ASN A 273 6.71 -46.16 12.92
C ASN A 273 5.32 -45.64 12.56
N TRP A 274 5.19 -44.32 12.45
CA TRP A 274 3.97 -43.67 11.97
C TRP A 274 3.64 -44.11 10.54
N THR A 275 2.45 -44.69 10.37
CA THR A 275 1.88 -45.01 9.06
C THR A 275 0.86 -43.97 8.66
N SER A 276 1.04 -43.32 7.51
CA SER A 276 0.07 -42.36 6.97
C SER A 276 -1.22 -43.08 6.57
N ILE A 277 -2.35 -42.51 6.95
CA ILE A 277 -3.66 -43.06 6.62
C ILE A 277 -4.26 -42.24 5.49
N SER A 278 -4.58 -42.92 4.39
CA SER A 278 -5.39 -42.36 3.32
C SER A 278 -6.85 -42.67 3.55
N TRP A 279 -7.72 -41.85 2.97
CA TRP A 279 -9.15 -42.13 2.92
C TRP A 279 -9.44 -43.51 2.30
N SER A 280 -10.41 -44.23 2.87
CA SER A 280 -10.89 -45.53 2.39
C SER A 280 -12.39 -45.48 2.10
N ALA A 281 -12.81 -46.19 1.06
CA ALA A 281 -14.22 -46.37 0.71
C ALA A 281 -14.88 -47.54 1.47
N GLU A 282 -14.13 -48.27 2.30
CA GLU A 282 -14.63 -49.42 3.07
C GLU A 282 -15.41 -48.96 4.31
N LEU A 283 -16.61 -49.51 4.52
CA LEU A 283 -17.45 -49.20 5.68
C LEU A 283 -16.84 -49.77 6.99
N GLU A 284 -15.99 -50.77 6.86
CA GLU A 284 -15.28 -51.46 7.92
C GLU A 284 -13.93 -50.78 8.28
N HIS A 285 -13.68 -49.56 7.78
CA HIS A 285 -12.42 -48.84 7.98
C HIS A 285 -12.19 -48.36 9.42
N TYR A 286 -13.25 -48.00 10.15
CA TYR A 286 -13.17 -47.47 11.52
C TYR A 286 -13.38 -48.55 12.57
N SER A 287 -12.75 -48.45 13.74
CA SER A 287 -12.89 -49.42 14.84
C SER A 287 -14.26 -49.38 15.51
N ALA A 288 -14.97 -48.26 15.42
CA ALA A 288 -16.32 -48.03 15.92
C ALA A 288 -17.04 -46.98 15.06
N PHE A 289 -18.37 -46.91 15.16
CA PHE A 289 -19.15 -45.87 14.48
C PHE A 289 -19.26 -44.57 15.26
N VAL A 290 -19.02 -44.64 16.56
CA VAL A 290 -18.98 -43.49 17.46
C VAL A 290 -17.54 -43.06 17.58
N GLY A 291 -17.30 -41.75 17.48
CA GLY A 291 -15.97 -41.18 17.63
C GLY A 291 -15.65 -40.87 19.09
N ILE A 292 -14.40 -40.51 19.33
CA ILE A 292 -13.90 -40.09 20.63
C ILE A 292 -14.19 -38.59 20.79
N PRO A 293 -14.92 -38.17 21.83
CA PRO A 293 -15.18 -36.76 22.11
C PRO A 293 -13.90 -35.96 22.26
N THR A 294 -13.80 -34.83 21.56
CA THR A 294 -12.65 -33.92 21.60
C THR A 294 -13.11 -32.49 21.82
N THR A 295 -12.53 -31.82 22.81
CA THR A 295 -12.87 -30.46 23.23
C THR A 295 -11.61 -29.61 23.39
N GLY A 296 -11.76 -28.28 23.37
CA GLY A 296 -10.63 -27.35 23.42
C GLY A 296 -9.94 -27.11 22.07
N VAL A 297 -10.55 -27.51 20.94
CA VAL A 297 -10.03 -27.22 19.60
C VAL A 297 -10.18 -25.73 19.29
N SER A 298 -9.04 -25.04 19.19
CA SER A 298 -8.95 -23.61 18.89
C SER A 298 -9.18 -23.30 17.41
N VAL A 299 -9.37 -22.03 17.06
CA VAL A 299 -9.54 -21.59 15.66
C VAL A 299 -8.23 -21.77 14.89
N GLY A 300 -8.31 -22.36 13.70
CA GLY A 300 -7.17 -22.72 12.86
C GLY A 300 -7.04 -24.22 12.60
N ASN A 301 -5.88 -24.63 12.10
CA ASN A 301 -5.56 -26.04 11.92
C ASN A 301 -4.78 -26.53 13.14
N ASN A 302 -5.38 -27.42 13.92
CA ASN A 302 -4.82 -27.98 15.14
C ASN A 302 -4.32 -29.38 14.83
N THR A 303 -3.12 -29.72 15.29
CA THR A 303 -2.58 -31.08 15.19
C THR A 303 -2.19 -31.59 16.57
N PHE A 304 -2.63 -32.80 16.92
CA PHE A 304 -2.37 -33.40 18.22
C PHE A 304 -2.31 -34.92 18.14
N GLN A 305 -1.83 -35.55 19.21
CA GLN A 305 -1.80 -37.01 19.36
C GLN A 305 -2.95 -37.43 20.27
N LEU A 306 -3.74 -38.38 19.79
CA LEU A 306 -4.85 -38.98 20.49
C LEU A 306 -4.49 -40.44 20.77
N GLU A 307 -4.53 -40.84 22.03
CA GLU A 307 -4.40 -42.24 22.42
C GLU A 307 -5.78 -42.87 22.53
N SER A 308 -5.93 -44.08 22.00
CA SER A 308 -7.20 -44.81 22.02
C SER A 308 -6.98 -46.30 22.11
N SER A 309 -8.00 -47.03 22.55
CA SER A 309 -8.03 -48.47 22.57
C SER A 309 -9.39 -49.01 22.15
N TYR A 310 -9.40 -50.19 21.56
CA TYR A 310 -10.61 -50.87 21.11
C TYR A 310 -10.44 -52.39 21.11
N VAL A 311 -11.55 -53.12 21.14
CA VAL A 311 -11.57 -54.58 21.04
C VAL A 311 -11.46 -54.98 19.56
N ASP A 312 -10.51 -55.86 19.28
CA ASP A 312 -10.22 -56.41 17.96
C ASP A 312 -10.47 -57.92 18.01
N LEU A 313 -11.47 -58.38 17.26
CA LEU A 313 -11.82 -59.80 17.19
C LEU A 313 -11.14 -60.43 15.99
N SER A 314 -10.63 -61.65 16.17
CA SER A 314 -10.17 -62.49 15.06
C SER A 314 -10.98 -63.78 15.01
N CYS A 315 -12.01 -63.79 14.16
CA CYS A 315 -12.95 -64.90 14.04
C CYS A 315 -12.47 -65.98 13.08
N SER A 316 -12.78 -67.23 13.43
CA SER A 316 -12.50 -68.45 12.68
C SER A 316 -13.68 -69.41 12.78
N ASN A 317 -13.69 -70.45 11.92
CA ASN A 317 -14.70 -71.50 11.91
C ASN A 317 -16.16 -70.98 11.83
N ILE A 318 -16.41 -70.00 10.95
CA ILE A 318 -17.78 -69.55 10.69
C ILE A 318 -18.54 -70.67 9.99
N SER A 319 -19.53 -71.24 10.66
CA SER A 319 -20.34 -72.33 10.10
C SER A 319 -21.82 -71.98 10.09
N LYS A 320 -22.44 -72.16 8.91
CA LYS A 320 -23.88 -72.01 8.69
C LYS A 320 -24.52 -73.39 8.60
N THR A 321 -25.43 -73.70 9.51
CA THR A 321 -26.16 -74.98 9.53
C THR A 321 -27.59 -74.79 9.04
N ALA A 322 -28.07 -75.72 8.20
CA ALA A 322 -29.45 -75.67 7.66
C ALA A 322 -30.51 -75.98 8.72
N THR A 323 -30.15 -76.69 9.79
CA THR A 323 -31.00 -76.98 10.95
C THR A 323 -30.24 -76.68 12.23
N PHE A 324 -30.77 -75.75 13.03
CA PHE A 324 -30.22 -75.41 14.33
C PHE A 324 -30.76 -76.38 15.39
N THR A 325 -29.96 -77.38 15.77
CA THR A 325 -30.44 -78.52 16.57
C THR A 325 -30.32 -78.34 18.08
N GLN A 326 -29.48 -77.45 18.61
CA GLN A 326 -29.50 -77.04 20.02
C GLN A 326 -28.63 -75.80 20.32
N ASP A 327 -29.10 -74.88 21.18
CA ASP A 327 -28.27 -73.82 21.76
C ASP A 327 -27.19 -74.44 22.67
N ILE A 328 -25.94 -73.94 22.60
CA ILE A 328 -25.02 -74.15 23.72
C ILE A 328 -25.60 -73.38 24.91
N THR A 329 -25.93 -74.09 25.98
CA THR A 329 -26.44 -73.43 27.19
C THR A 329 -25.29 -72.72 27.87
N PHE A 330 -25.29 -71.39 27.78
CA PHE A 330 -24.32 -70.56 28.48
C PHE A 330 -24.55 -70.62 30.00
N GLY A 331 -23.47 -70.48 30.78
CA GLY A 331 -23.47 -70.49 32.25
C GLY A 331 -24.16 -69.29 32.91
N TRP A 332 -25.33 -68.87 32.42
CA TRP A 332 -26.02 -67.64 32.80
C TRP A 332 -26.55 -67.63 34.25
N ARG A 333 -26.68 -68.78 34.91
CA ARG A 333 -27.12 -68.87 36.33
C ARG A 333 -25.96 -68.77 37.33
N ASN A 334 -24.73 -68.91 36.84
CA ASN A 334 -23.53 -69.08 37.65
C ASN A 334 -22.66 -67.80 37.70
N TRP A 335 -23.20 -66.63 37.31
CA TRP A 335 -22.51 -65.34 37.45
C TRP A 335 -22.13 -64.94 38.88
N ASN A 336 -22.62 -65.69 39.89
CA ASN A 336 -22.32 -65.48 41.29
C ASN A 336 -21.45 -66.59 41.90
N SER A 337 -21.03 -67.60 41.12
CA SER A 337 -20.14 -68.68 41.57
C SER A 337 -18.70 -68.35 41.15
N PHE A 338 -17.97 -67.66 42.00
CA PHE A 338 -16.60 -67.25 41.76
C PHE A 338 -15.60 -68.21 42.43
N PRO A 339 -14.43 -68.49 41.82
CA PRO A 339 -14.00 -68.05 40.48
C PRO A 339 -14.80 -68.74 39.36
N LEU A 340 -14.94 -68.07 38.23
CA LEU A 340 -15.54 -68.68 37.03
C LEU A 340 -14.57 -69.72 36.46
N GLU A 341 -15.07 -70.90 36.10
CA GLU A 341 -14.26 -72.00 35.59
C GLU A 341 -13.81 -71.72 34.16
N ASN A 342 -12.49 -71.57 33.97
CA ASN A 342 -11.89 -71.37 32.65
C ASN A 342 -12.18 -72.56 31.72
N GLY A 343 -12.57 -72.26 30.48
CA GLY A 343 -12.97 -73.26 29.47
C GLY A 343 -14.47 -73.56 29.44
N THR A 344 -15.27 -72.92 30.31
CA THR A 344 -16.73 -72.97 30.28
C THR A 344 -17.29 -71.70 29.63
N TRP A 345 -18.30 -71.84 28.78
CA TRP A 345 -18.94 -70.71 28.09
C TRP A 345 -19.90 -69.95 29.01
N TYR A 346 -19.54 -68.71 29.37
CA TYR A 346 -20.40 -67.80 30.12
C TYR A 346 -20.97 -66.70 29.22
N GLY A 347 -22.27 -66.45 29.30
CA GLY A 347 -23.01 -65.51 28.47
C GLY A 347 -24.48 -65.49 28.85
N PHE A 348 -25.26 -64.57 28.28
CA PHE A 348 -26.71 -64.56 28.49
C PHE A 348 -27.40 -65.47 27.48
N ASN A 349 -28.22 -66.42 27.95
CA ASN A 349 -28.94 -67.32 27.07
C ASN A 349 -30.25 -66.67 26.60
N THR A 350 -30.52 -66.70 25.30
CA THR A 350 -31.63 -65.99 24.67
C THR A 350 -32.89 -66.84 24.48
N SER A 351 -32.84 -68.14 24.77
CA SER A 351 -33.96 -69.08 24.67
C SER A 351 -34.62 -69.46 26.01
N SER A 352 -34.23 -68.83 27.13
CA SER A 352 -34.79 -69.18 28.44
C SER A 352 -36.25 -68.73 28.57
N THR A 353 -37.15 -69.70 28.79
CA THR A 353 -38.62 -69.56 28.85
C THR A 353 -39.16 -68.69 30.00
N LEU A 354 -38.30 -68.00 30.74
CA LEU A 354 -38.64 -67.24 31.95
C LEU A 354 -38.74 -65.72 31.70
N ASP A 355 -38.17 -65.19 30.61
CA ASP A 355 -38.22 -63.76 30.26
C ASP A 355 -38.85 -63.56 28.88
N ARG A 356 -39.80 -62.60 28.78
CA ARG A 356 -40.53 -62.22 27.54
C ARG A 356 -39.64 -61.54 26.48
N SER A 357 -38.32 -61.63 26.59
CA SER A 357 -37.34 -60.95 25.74
C SER A 357 -36.32 -61.94 25.18
N SER A 358 -36.68 -62.64 24.10
CA SER A 358 -35.74 -63.50 23.36
C SER A 358 -35.04 -62.69 22.27
N ALA A 359 -33.71 -62.81 22.18
CA ALA A 359 -32.91 -62.22 21.11
C ALA A 359 -32.50 -63.30 20.09
N PRO A 360 -32.44 -62.98 18.78
CA PRO A 360 -32.14 -63.97 17.74
C PRO A 360 -30.66 -64.39 17.71
N TRP A 361 -29.79 -63.82 18.55
CA TRP A 361 -28.38 -64.17 18.64
C TRP A 361 -27.85 -63.92 20.05
N ALA A 362 -26.75 -64.56 20.40
CA ALA A 362 -26.12 -64.49 21.70
C ALA A 362 -24.60 -64.65 21.59
N ILE A 363 -23.88 -64.18 22.61
CA ILE A 363 -22.43 -64.33 22.73
C ILE A 363 -22.05 -64.89 24.10
N ALA A 364 -20.97 -65.65 24.13
CA ALA A 364 -20.36 -66.17 25.34
C ALA A 364 -18.84 -66.04 25.29
N LEU A 365 -18.21 -66.02 26.46
CA LEU A 365 -16.75 -66.00 26.64
C LEU A 365 -16.32 -67.22 27.46
N ASP A 366 -15.18 -67.81 27.13
CA ASP A 366 -14.68 -69.03 27.78
C ASP A 366 -13.74 -68.79 28.97
N ARG A 367 -13.17 -67.58 29.06
CA ARG A 367 -12.14 -67.22 30.04
C ARG A 367 -12.28 -65.76 30.47
N PHE A 368 -12.06 -65.52 31.77
CA PHE A 368 -12.03 -64.19 32.37
C PHE A 368 -10.74 -64.01 33.19
N ILE A 369 -10.44 -62.76 33.52
CA ILE A 369 -9.39 -62.44 34.50
C ILE A 369 -9.78 -62.99 35.88
N ASP A 370 -8.78 -63.40 36.67
CA ASP A 370 -8.94 -63.93 38.03
C ASP A 370 -9.88 -63.09 38.91
N ASP A 371 -10.72 -63.77 39.69
CA ASP A 371 -11.73 -63.19 40.57
C ASP A 371 -11.18 -62.22 41.63
N PHE A 372 -9.92 -62.41 42.06
CA PHE A 372 -9.25 -61.47 42.96
C PHE A 372 -9.34 -60.03 42.44
N TRP A 373 -9.30 -59.85 41.11
CA TRP A 373 -9.35 -58.56 40.43
C TRP A 373 -10.77 -58.15 40.00
N SER A 374 -11.76 -59.04 40.08
CA SER A 374 -13.16 -58.81 39.68
C SER A 374 -13.97 -57.96 40.68
N GLY A 375 -13.42 -57.74 41.88
CA GLY A 375 -13.97 -56.85 42.91
C GLY A 375 -14.81 -57.53 44.01
N PHE A 376 -14.99 -58.85 44.01
CA PHE A 376 -15.79 -59.55 45.04
C PHE A 376 -15.08 -59.73 46.40
N GLY A 377 -13.74 -59.78 46.41
CA GLY A 377 -12.94 -59.98 47.64
C GLY A 377 -12.70 -58.73 48.49
N VAL A 378 -12.87 -57.53 47.93
CA VAL A 378 -12.54 -56.27 48.62
C VAL A 378 -13.78 -55.73 49.35
N LYS A 379 -14.03 -56.24 50.56
CA LYS A 379 -15.02 -55.67 51.51
C LYS A 379 -14.68 -54.25 52.01
N SER A 380 -13.79 -53.50 51.35
CA SER A 380 -13.36 -52.18 51.83
C SER A 380 -13.95 -51.05 50.97
N HIS A 381 -14.82 -50.28 51.61
CA HIS A 381 -15.28 -48.93 51.29
C HIS A 381 -15.69 -48.59 49.84
N ARG A 382 -16.93 -48.09 49.74
CA ARG A 382 -17.67 -47.51 48.60
C ARG A 382 -16.93 -46.60 47.60
N SER A 383 -15.62 -46.36 47.70
CA SER A 383 -14.90 -45.36 46.89
C SER A 383 -14.03 -45.93 45.75
N LYS A 384 -13.88 -47.25 45.60
CA LYS A 384 -12.96 -47.84 44.59
C LYS A 384 -13.61 -48.70 43.49
N GLN A 385 -14.94 -48.89 43.50
CA GLN A 385 -15.63 -49.76 42.51
C GLN A 385 -15.40 -49.33 41.04
N ASN A 386 -15.28 -48.02 40.77
CA ASN A 386 -15.02 -47.50 39.42
C ASN A 386 -13.62 -47.85 38.88
N MET A 387 -12.67 -48.23 39.75
CA MET A 387 -11.27 -48.46 39.38
C MET A 387 -11.01 -49.89 38.87
N TYR A 388 -11.91 -50.84 39.15
CA TYR A 388 -11.70 -52.29 38.91
C TYR A 388 -12.24 -52.81 37.57
N CYS A 389 -12.80 -51.95 36.73
CA CYS A 389 -13.50 -52.34 35.52
C CYS A 389 -12.84 -51.88 34.22
N ARG A 390 -11.51 -51.81 34.19
CA ARG A 390 -10.80 -51.37 33.01
C ARG A 390 -9.46 -52.07 32.86
N PRO A 391 -9.01 -52.34 31.63
CA PRO A 391 -7.71 -52.92 31.37
C PRO A 391 -6.54 -52.17 32.02
N ALA A 392 -6.52 -50.82 32.06
CA ALA A 392 -5.36 -50.09 32.62
C ALA A 392 -5.01 -50.41 34.08
N LEU A 393 -5.89 -51.06 34.85
CA LEU A 393 -5.54 -51.59 36.18
C LEU A 393 -4.36 -52.56 36.12
N PHE A 394 -4.22 -53.30 35.02
CA PHE A 394 -3.24 -54.37 34.85
C PHE A 394 -1.95 -53.91 34.18
N LYS A 395 -1.79 -52.60 33.95
CA LYS A 395 -0.62 -51.98 33.29
C LYS A 395 0.72 -52.32 33.96
N ASN A 396 0.73 -52.47 35.29
CA ASN A 396 1.95 -52.72 36.08
C ASN A 396 1.96 -54.12 36.74
N GLU A 397 0.93 -54.93 36.50
CA GLU A 397 0.76 -56.20 37.18
C GLU A 397 1.41 -57.32 36.36
N THR A 398 2.12 -58.23 37.04
CA THR A 398 2.83 -59.35 36.41
C THR A 398 2.37 -60.66 37.02
N GLY A 399 2.31 -61.74 36.22
CA GLY A 399 1.85 -63.06 36.69
C GLY A 399 0.34 -63.24 36.72
N ILE A 400 -0.44 -62.39 36.04
CA ILE A 400 -1.88 -62.57 35.89
C ILE A 400 -2.16 -63.72 34.93
N ASP A 401 -2.92 -64.73 35.37
CA ASP A 401 -3.48 -65.76 34.49
C ASP A 401 -4.71 -65.20 33.75
N ALA A 402 -4.46 -64.35 32.74
CA ALA A 402 -5.53 -63.82 31.90
C ALA A 402 -5.75 -64.63 30.62
N GLY A 403 -4.72 -65.36 30.14
CA GLY A 403 -4.75 -66.09 28.86
C GLY A 403 -5.27 -65.24 27.69
N LEU A 404 -5.47 -65.86 26.53
CA LEU A 404 -6.29 -65.29 25.47
C LEU A 404 -7.73 -65.74 25.69
N ALA A 405 -8.68 -64.81 25.70
CA ALA A 405 -10.10 -65.13 25.80
C ALA A 405 -10.70 -65.38 24.42
N ARG A 406 -11.57 -66.39 24.31
CA ARG A 406 -12.32 -66.71 23.10
C ARG A 406 -13.78 -66.36 23.28
N LEU A 407 -14.32 -65.67 22.29
CA LEU A 407 -15.72 -65.33 22.16
C LEU A 407 -16.41 -66.35 21.23
N TYR A 408 -17.50 -66.93 21.70
CA TYR A 408 -18.39 -67.75 20.90
C TYR A 408 -19.63 -66.95 20.53
N PHE A 409 -19.89 -66.85 19.24
CA PHE A 409 -21.07 -66.22 18.68
C PHE A 409 -22.03 -67.29 18.16
N GLN A 410 -23.31 -67.17 18.51
CA GLN A 410 -24.37 -67.99 17.92
C GLN A 410 -25.56 -67.13 17.52
N ALA A 411 -26.15 -67.41 16.36
CA ALA A 411 -27.38 -66.78 15.89
C ALA A 411 -28.35 -67.80 15.32
N LYS A 412 -29.63 -67.60 15.62
CA LYS A 412 -30.77 -68.32 15.07
C LYS A 412 -31.41 -67.46 13.99
N LEU A 413 -31.27 -67.90 12.74
CA LEU A 413 -31.80 -67.24 11.56
C LEU A 413 -33.20 -67.83 11.25
N GLY A 414 -34.24 -67.12 11.68
CA GLY A 414 -35.65 -67.45 11.42
C GLY A 414 -36.39 -68.08 12.60
N ALA A 415 -37.64 -67.67 12.83
CA ALA A 415 -38.61 -68.44 13.60
C ALA A 415 -40.07 -68.10 13.25
N SER A 416 -40.74 -69.05 12.61
CA SER A 416 -42.13 -69.42 12.88
C SER A 416 -42.09 -70.90 13.27
N ASP A 417 -42.98 -71.36 14.15
CA ASP A 417 -43.05 -72.77 14.61
C ASP A 417 -43.19 -73.80 13.47
N ALA A 418 -43.39 -73.35 12.21
CA ALA A 418 -43.60 -74.17 11.03
C ALA A 418 -42.36 -74.39 10.12
N LEU A 419 -41.22 -73.71 10.33
CA LEU A 419 -40.01 -73.88 9.49
C LEU A 419 -38.73 -74.11 10.31
N PRO A 420 -37.78 -74.93 9.80
CA PRO A 420 -36.48 -75.11 10.46
C PRO A 420 -35.66 -73.81 10.42
N SER A 421 -35.22 -73.37 11.60
CA SER A 421 -34.31 -72.22 11.75
C SER A 421 -32.89 -72.60 11.32
N ALA A 422 -32.26 -71.78 10.48
CA ALA A 422 -30.84 -71.91 10.17
C ALA A 422 -29.99 -71.36 11.32
N GLY A 423 -28.81 -71.94 11.53
CA GLY A 423 -27.86 -71.54 12.56
C GLY A 423 -26.63 -70.85 11.97
N LEU A 424 -26.11 -69.85 12.67
CA LEU A 424 -24.78 -69.30 12.41
C LEU A 424 -23.95 -69.39 13.69
N THR A 425 -22.75 -69.94 13.60
CA THR A 425 -21.80 -70.00 14.72
C THR A 425 -20.43 -69.50 14.31
N ALA A 426 -19.71 -68.86 15.22
CA ALA A 426 -18.33 -68.39 15.00
C ALA A 426 -17.53 -68.39 16.31
N TYR A 427 -16.22 -68.60 16.20
CA TYR A 427 -15.28 -68.52 17.31
C TYR A 427 -14.30 -67.39 17.06
N CYS A 428 -14.16 -66.45 18.00
CA CYS A 428 -13.30 -65.29 17.82
C CYS A 428 -12.30 -65.14 18.96
N ASP A 429 -11.02 -65.05 18.64
CA ASP A 429 -10.00 -64.66 19.61
C ASP A 429 -10.15 -63.16 19.92
N VAL A 430 -10.12 -62.78 21.20
CA VAL A 430 -10.38 -61.40 21.65
C VAL A 430 -9.07 -60.70 22.00
N HIS A 431 -8.76 -59.62 21.28
CA HIS A 431 -7.62 -58.76 21.56
C HIS A 431 -8.06 -57.35 21.96
N GLN A 432 -7.30 -56.70 22.83
CA GLN A 432 -7.38 -55.27 23.09
C GLN A 432 -6.24 -54.59 22.32
N ARG A 433 -6.57 -53.68 21.41
CA ARG A 433 -5.57 -52.90 20.66
C ARG A 433 -5.43 -51.53 21.26
N TYR A 434 -4.20 -51.07 21.41
CA TYR A 434 -3.86 -49.72 21.86
C TYR A 434 -3.17 -48.98 20.71
N VAL A 435 -3.71 -47.82 20.33
CA VAL A 435 -3.32 -47.08 19.12
C VAL A 435 -3.12 -45.61 19.45
N GLU A 436 -1.98 -45.08 19.02
CA GLU A 436 -1.73 -43.65 18.96
C GLU A 436 -2.09 -43.12 17.57
N SER A 437 -2.98 -42.15 17.53
CA SER A 437 -3.50 -41.53 16.31
C SER A 437 -3.08 -40.06 16.25
N LYS A 438 -2.43 -39.64 15.16
CA LYS A 438 -2.18 -38.22 14.89
C LYS A 438 -3.42 -37.64 14.23
N VAL A 439 -4.04 -36.67 14.88
CA VAL A 439 -5.29 -36.04 14.45
C VAL A 439 -5.02 -34.62 13.99
N THR A 440 -5.63 -34.22 12.87
CA THR A 440 -5.69 -32.82 12.44
C THR A 440 -7.14 -32.35 12.50
N CYS A 441 -7.38 -31.22 13.17
CA CYS A 441 -8.69 -30.60 13.29
C CYS A 441 -8.66 -29.19 12.73
N GLN A 442 -9.53 -28.88 11.78
CA GLN A 442 -9.73 -27.54 11.25
C GLN A 442 -10.99 -26.91 11.85
N ARG A 443 -10.86 -25.67 12.32
CA ARG A 443 -11.98 -24.86 12.83
C ARG A 443 -11.90 -23.44 12.29
N SER A 444 -12.97 -22.98 11.64
CA SER A 444 -13.05 -21.63 11.04
C SER A 444 -13.24 -20.52 12.07
N ASP A 445 -14.04 -20.76 13.11
CA ASP A 445 -14.47 -19.78 14.09
C ASP A 445 -14.90 -20.48 15.39
N MET A 446 -15.05 -19.72 16.48
CA MET A 446 -15.43 -20.29 17.79
C MET A 446 -16.83 -20.93 17.79
N GLY A 447 -17.73 -20.55 16.88
CA GLY A 447 -19.07 -21.13 16.74
C GLY A 447 -19.18 -22.22 15.66
N GLY A 448 -18.21 -22.30 14.74
CA GLY A 448 -18.21 -23.24 13.63
C GLY A 448 -18.00 -24.69 14.04
N GLN A 449 -18.50 -25.60 13.19
CA GLN A 449 -18.22 -27.03 13.32
C GLN A 449 -16.74 -27.31 13.12
N GLN A 450 -16.16 -28.11 14.01
CA GLN A 450 -14.80 -28.62 13.83
C GLN A 450 -14.82 -29.80 12.86
N ASN A 451 -13.83 -29.87 11.96
CA ASN A 451 -13.63 -31.01 11.06
C ASN A 451 -12.29 -31.67 11.40
N CYS A 452 -12.33 -32.91 11.88
CA CYS A 452 -11.19 -33.62 12.45
C CYS A 452 -10.97 -34.94 11.73
N THR A 453 -9.73 -35.18 11.29
CA THR A 453 -9.35 -36.42 10.59
C THR A 453 -8.08 -37.02 11.20
N VAL A 454 -8.00 -38.35 11.22
CA VAL A 454 -6.78 -39.06 11.59
C VAL A 454 -5.87 -39.14 10.37
N ILE A 455 -4.65 -38.60 10.46
CA ILE A 455 -3.70 -38.53 9.34
C ILE A 455 -2.63 -39.62 9.39
N ALA A 456 -2.33 -40.14 10.59
CA ALA A 456 -1.36 -41.21 10.77
C ALA A 456 -1.65 -41.99 12.06
N GLN A 457 -1.25 -43.25 12.11
CA GLN A 457 -1.36 -44.11 13.29
C GLN A 457 -0.10 -44.93 13.52
N ARG A 458 0.01 -45.47 14.75
CA ARG A 458 0.96 -46.52 15.15
C ARG A 458 0.44 -47.25 16.39
N PRO A 459 0.95 -48.46 16.71
CA PRO A 459 0.73 -49.06 18.02
C PRO A 459 1.16 -48.10 19.15
N SER A 460 0.36 -48.03 20.22
CA SER A 460 0.68 -47.16 21.37
C SER A 460 2.05 -47.53 21.96
N GLN A 461 2.83 -46.51 22.31
CA GLN A 461 4.12 -46.67 23.00
C GLN A 461 3.99 -46.37 24.49
N GLN A 462 2.82 -45.91 24.93
CA GLN A 462 2.52 -45.71 26.33
C GLN A 462 2.39 -47.08 27.02
N PRO A 463 2.73 -47.18 28.31
CA PRO A 463 2.56 -48.44 29.00
C PRO A 463 1.06 -48.72 29.17
N HIS A 464 0.62 -49.93 28.81
CA HIS A 464 -0.78 -50.36 28.86
C HIS A 464 -0.85 -51.82 29.32
N ALA A 465 -2.06 -52.34 29.54
CA ALA A 465 -2.23 -53.77 29.86
C ALA A 465 -1.90 -54.65 28.64
N PRO A 466 -1.54 -55.93 28.85
CA PRO A 466 -1.30 -56.86 27.75
C PRO A 466 -2.51 -56.94 26.79
N ASP A 467 -2.26 -57.08 25.48
CA ASP A 467 -3.30 -57.18 24.44
C ASP A 467 -4.31 -58.33 24.67
N SER A 468 -3.97 -59.32 25.51
CA SER A 468 -4.86 -60.42 25.85
C SER A 468 -5.92 -60.05 26.91
N ILE A 469 -5.73 -58.93 27.61
CA ILE A 469 -6.66 -58.39 28.60
C ILE A 469 -7.49 -57.28 27.94
N SER A 470 -8.74 -57.60 27.60
CA SER A 470 -9.69 -56.65 27.02
C SER A 470 -10.78 -56.23 28.00
N HIS A 471 -11.55 -55.21 27.65
CA HIS A 471 -12.77 -54.87 28.40
C HIS A 471 -13.72 -56.07 28.53
N LEU A 472 -13.75 -56.99 27.55
CA LEU A 472 -14.60 -58.19 27.59
C LEU A 472 -14.07 -59.25 28.57
N SER A 473 -12.78 -59.27 28.87
CA SER A 473 -12.20 -60.23 29.83
C SER A 473 -12.58 -59.94 31.29
N ILE A 474 -13.26 -58.82 31.55
CA ILE A 474 -13.77 -58.43 32.86
C ILE A 474 -15.19 -58.99 33.05
N PRO A 475 -15.44 -59.89 34.02
CA PRO A 475 -16.71 -60.61 34.16
C PRO A 475 -17.95 -59.71 34.18
N TRP A 476 -17.91 -58.61 34.93
CA TRP A 476 -19.03 -57.68 35.03
C TRP A 476 -19.31 -56.99 33.71
N VAL A 477 -18.28 -56.44 33.05
CA VAL A 477 -18.43 -55.77 31.76
C VAL A 477 -19.07 -56.72 30.74
N PHE A 478 -18.57 -57.95 30.64
CA PHE A 478 -19.11 -58.95 29.70
C PHE A 478 -20.52 -59.43 30.06
N ARG A 479 -20.83 -59.60 31.35
CA ARG A 479 -22.18 -59.97 31.81
C ARG A 479 -23.23 -58.98 31.30
N TYR A 480 -22.92 -57.69 31.33
CA TYR A 480 -23.84 -56.66 30.81
C TYR A 480 -23.86 -56.63 29.29
N ILE A 481 -22.70 -56.64 28.64
CA ILE A 481 -22.57 -56.61 27.18
C ILE A 481 -23.30 -57.80 26.53
N SER A 482 -23.08 -59.02 27.04
CA SER A 482 -23.69 -60.24 26.52
C SER A 482 -25.21 -60.28 26.67
N ARG A 483 -25.78 -59.51 27.60
CA ARG A 483 -27.24 -59.37 27.77
C ARG A 483 -27.81 -58.21 26.94
N GLU A 484 -27.23 -57.02 27.04
CA GLU A 484 -27.85 -55.80 26.52
C GLU A 484 -27.66 -55.61 25.01
N ILE A 485 -26.50 -55.97 24.43
CA ILE A 485 -26.26 -55.79 22.99
C ILE A 485 -27.29 -56.59 22.16
N PRO A 486 -27.51 -57.89 22.39
CA PRO A 486 -28.50 -58.64 21.62
C PRO A 486 -29.93 -58.10 21.73
N LEU A 487 -30.26 -57.48 22.86
CA LEU A 487 -31.57 -56.89 23.14
C LEU A 487 -31.73 -55.44 22.65
N THR A 488 -30.68 -54.82 22.08
CA THR A 488 -30.70 -53.40 21.74
C THR A 488 -31.55 -53.09 20.49
N THR A 489 -31.53 -53.98 19.50
CA THR A 489 -32.21 -53.77 18.20
C THR A 489 -33.13 -54.92 17.80
N ALA A 490 -33.42 -55.84 18.73
CA ALA A 490 -34.31 -56.96 18.48
C ALA A 490 -35.77 -56.50 18.72
N PRO A 491 -36.68 -56.67 17.74
CA PRO A 491 -38.09 -56.41 17.99
C PRO A 491 -38.62 -57.49 18.95
N GLU A 492 -39.25 -57.07 20.05
CA GLU A 492 -39.83 -57.97 21.05
C GLU A 492 -40.69 -59.07 20.40
N ASN A 493 -40.44 -60.33 20.74
CA ASN A 493 -41.21 -61.50 20.27
C ASN A 493 -41.26 -61.69 18.74
N SER A 494 -40.35 -61.07 17.98
CA SER A 494 -40.29 -61.27 16.54
C SER A 494 -39.27 -62.36 16.20
N GLY A 495 -39.67 -63.39 15.46
CA GLY A 495 -38.75 -64.40 14.92
C GLY A 495 -37.84 -63.88 13.80
N HIS A 496 -37.54 -62.57 13.79
CA HIS A 496 -36.86 -61.85 12.72
C HIS A 496 -35.45 -61.41 13.16
N PRO A 497 -34.46 -61.38 12.23
CA PRO A 497 -33.14 -60.86 12.54
C PRO A 497 -33.23 -59.37 12.87
N GLY A 498 -32.75 -58.99 14.06
CA GLY A 498 -32.62 -57.58 14.45
C GLY A 498 -31.60 -56.83 13.59
N PHE A 499 -31.56 -55.49 13.70
CA PHE A 499 -30.71 -54.64 12.85
C PHE A 499 -29.22 -54.98 12.91
N ILE A 500 -28.72 -55.46 14.06
CA ILE A 500 -27.32 -55.91 14.18
C ILE A 500 -27.00 -57.07 13.24
N LEU A 501 -27.85 -58.10 13.17
CA LEU A 501 -27.62 -59.25 12.28
C LEU A 501 -27.67 -58.83 10.80
N GLN A 502 -28.59 -57.92 10.45
CA GLN A 502 -28.67 -57.40 9.08
C GLN A 502 -27.44 -56.56 8.72
N TYR A 503 -26.91 -55.79 9.66
CA TYR A 503 -25.66 -55.04 9.48
C TYR A 503 -24.44 -55.97 9.32
N LEU A 504 -24.34 -57.02 10.14
CA LEU A 504 -23.25 -57.99 10.04
C LEU A 504 -23.25 -58.66 8.65
N ASP A 505 -24.42 -58.94 8.08
CA ASP A 505 -24.57 -59.47 6.73
C ASP A 505 -24.26 -58.43 5.63
N ASN A 506 -24.91 -57.27 5.66
CA ASN A 506 -24.71 -56.21 4.68
C ASN A 506 -24.96 -54.80 5.25
N PRO A 507 -23.92 -53.97 5.41
CA PRO A 507 -24.02 -52.64 6.01
C PRO A 507 -24.60 -51.57 5.07
N SER A 508 -24.72 -51.85 3.77
CA SER A 508 -25.16 -50.90 2.73
C SER A 508 -26.68 -50.89 2.50
N ILE A 509 -27.42 -51.82 3.11
CA ILE A 509 -28.86 -51.91 2.94
C ILE A 509 -29.55 -50.80 3.75
N GLY A 510 -29.92 -49.70 3.08
CA GLY A 510 -30.61 -48.56 3.70
C GLY A 510 -32.08 -48.82 4.07
N ASN A 511 -32.66 -49.93 3.58
CA ASN A 511 -33.99 -50.41 3.94
C ASN A 511 -33.86 -51.78 4.61
N PHE A 512 -33.71 -51.80 5.94
CA PHE A 512 -33.73 -53.02 6.76
C PHE A 512 -35.15 -53.63 6.75
N THR A 513 -35.56 -54.22 5.63
CA THR A 513 -36.86 -54.88 5.46
C THR A 513 -36.83 -56.27 6.11
N MET A 514 -37.98 -56.74 6.57
CA MET A 514 -38.09 -58.02 7.29
C MET A 514 -38.05 -59.27 6.37
N VAL A 515 -37.44 -59.23 5.17
CA VAL A 515 -37.60 -60.32 4.18
C VAL A 515 -36.31 -60.70 3.42
N GLN A 516 -35.67 -61.78 3.87
CA GLN A 516 -35.48 -63.09 3.21
C GLN A 516 -34.35 -63.81 3.97
N GLN A 517 -34.71 -64.44 5.09
CA GLN A 517 -33.76 -64.86 6.15
C GLN A 517 -32.79 -65.97 5.76
N LEU A 518 -33.09 -66.75 4.71
CA LEU A 518 -32.34 -67.95 4.34
C LEU A 518 -31.02 -67.63 3.61
N SER A 519 -30.91 -66.50 2.90
CA SER A 519 -29.72 -66.12 2.13
C SER A 519 -28.72 -65.25 2.89
N MET A 520 -29.01 -64.88 4.14
CA MET A 520 -28.05 -64.13 4.97
C MET A 520 -26.78 -64.95 5.21
N PHE A 521 -25.64 -64.25 5.25
CA PHE A 521 -24.31 -64.76 5.54
C PHE A 521 -23.79 -65.81 4.54
N GLU A 522 -24.31 -65.83 3.30
CA GLU A 522 -23.79 -66.72 2.25
C GLU A 522 -22.44 -66.30 1.67
N HIS A 523 -22.16 -64.99 1.66
CA HIS A 523 -20.98 -64.40 0.99
C HIS A 523 -20.07 -63.63 1.95
N ILE A 524 -20.05 -64.00 3.24
CA ILE A 524 -19.22 -63.32 4.25
C ILE A 524 -17.97 -64.13 4.58
N ASP A 525 -16.81 -63.47 4.53
CA ASP A 525 -15.55 -64.04 4.98
C ASP A 525 -15.35 -63.83 6.49
N ALA A 526 -14.50 -64.66 7.10
CA ALA A 526 -14.20 -64.61 8.52
C ALA A 526 -13.60 -63.26 8.94
N ASP A 527 -12.69 -62.69 8.14
CA ASP A 527 -12.09 -61.38 8.40
C ASP A 527 -13.14 -60.24 8.36
N LEU A 528 -14.02 -60.26 7.35
CA LEU A 528 -15.06 -59.26 7.21
C LEU A 528 -16.08 -59.33 8.36
N PHE A 529 -16.49 -60.54 8.75
CA PHE A 529 -17.34 -60.76 9.92
C PHE A 529 -16.66 -60.27 11.21
N SER A 530 -15.37 -60.54 11.36
CA SER A 530 -14.56 -60.11 12.51
C SER A 530 -14.56 -58.59 12.68
N ARG A 531 -14.28 -57.84 11.59
CA ARG A 531 -14.27 -56.38 11.60
C ARG A 531 -15.64 -55.80 11.94
N ARG A 532 -16.72 -56.30 11.33
CA ARG A 532 -18.09 -55.84 11.59
C ARG A 532 -18.56 -56.13 13.02
N LEU A 533 -18.28 -57.32 13.54
CA LEU A 533 -18.62 -57.67 14.92
C LEU A 533 -17.83 -56.82 15.92
N SER A 534 -16.55 -56.57 15.64
CA SER A 534 -15.72 -55.65 16.43
C SER A 534 -16.31 -54.23 16.44
N GLN A 535 -16.70 -53.70 15.27
CA GLN A 535 -17.35 -52.39 15.16
C GLN A 535 -18.63 -52.29 16.01
N VAL A 536 -19.48 -53.32 16.00
CA VAL A 536 -20.71 -53.38 16.81
C VAL A 536 -20.38 -53.35 18.31
N ILE A 537 -19.46 -54.20 18.77
CA ILE A 537 -19.10 -54.28 20.19
C ILE A 537 -18.43 -52.99 20.66
N ASN A 538 -17.45 -52.47 19.91
CA ASN A 538 -16.73 -51.24 20.26
C ASN A 538 -17.66 -50.04 20.32
N THR A 539 -18.59 -49.91 19.36
CA THR A 539 -19.58 -48.82 19.35
C THR A 539 -20.42 -48.85 20.62
N TYR A 540 -20.87 -50.03 21.04
CA TYR A 540 -21.69 -50.16 22.25
C TYR A 540 -20.88 -49.87 23.53
N ILE A 541 -19.66 -50.40 23.62
CA ILE A 541 -18.75 -50.14 24.75
C ILE A 541 -18.52 -48.63 24.89
N LEU A 542 -18.14 -47.95 23.82
CA LEU A 542 -17.83 -46.51 23.85
C LEU A 542 -19.03 -45.66 24.27
N LEU A 543 -20.23 -45.94 23.74
CA LEU A 543 -21.46 -45.27 24.17
C LEU A 543 -21.75 -45.48 25.67
N SER A 544 -21.49 -46.68 26.18
CA SER A 544 -21.68 -47.00 27.60
C SER A 544 -20.64 -46.34 28.53
N GLN A 545 -19.47 -45.99 28.00
CA GLN A 545 -18.43 -45.24 28.73
C GLN A 545 -18.77 -43.74 28.79
N MET A 546 -19.27 -43.15 27.69
CA MET A 546 -19.43 -41.69 27.55
C MET A 546 -20.82 -41.12 27.94
N PHE A 547 -21.73 -41.94 28.50
CA PHE A 547 -23.12 -41.57 28.80
C PHE A 547 -23.30 -40.21 29.53
N LEU A 548 -22.49 -39.94 30.56
CA LEU A 548 -22.62 -38.72 31.38
C LEU A 548 -22.28 -37.45 30.59
N GLN A 549 -21.26 -37.50 29.74
CA GLN A 549 -20.85 -36.37 28.90
C GLN A 549 -21.95 -36.03 27.87
N ALA A 550 -22.65 -37.05 27.39
CA ALA A 550 -23.61 -36.89 26.33
C ALA A 550 -25.05 -36.56 26.80
N THR A 551 -25.31 -36.59 28.12
CA THR A 551 -26.59 -36.17 28.74
C THR A 551 -26.55 -34.77 29.36
N GLY A 552 -25.40 -34.09 29.35
CA GLY A 552 -25.26 -32.71 29.85
C GLY A 552 -25.43 -32.57 31.37
N VAL A 553 -25.44 -33.67 32.11
CA VAL A 553 -25.53 -33.68 33.58
C VAL A 553 -24.16 -33.33 34.15
N SER A 554 -24.06 -32.23 34.89
CA SER A 554 -22.81 -31.83 35.54
C SER A 554 -22.40 -32.80 36.64
N ALA A 555 -21.11 -33.14 36.69
CA ALA A 555 -20.46 -34.10 37.60
C ALA A 555 -20.61 -33.80 39.11
N GLY A 556 -21.32 -32.74 39.49
CA GLY A 556 -21.57 -32.38 40.90
C GLY A 556 -22.56 -33.30 41.60
N SER A 557 -23.39 -34.05 40.88
CA SER A 557 -24.42 -34.94 41.45
C SER A 557 -24.01 -36.42 41.53
N ALA A 558 -23.02 -36.84 40.75
CA ALA A 558 -22.41 -38.17 40.80
C ALA A 558 -20.91 -38.00 41.05
N GLY A 559 -20.46 -38.24 42.28
CA GLY A 559 -19.09 -37.98 42.71
C GLY A 559 -18.03 -38.53 41.74
N THR A 560 -17.28 -37.61 41.12
CA THR A 560 -15.93 -37.74 40.57
C THR A 560 -15.67 -38.94 39.64
N THR A 561 -15.60 -38.70 38.32
CA THR A 561 -14.50 -39.14 37.42
C THR A 561 -14.81 -38.71 35.98
N ASP A 562 -14.39 -37.51 35.56
CA ASP A 562 -14.30 -37.18 34.13
C ASP A 562 -13.08 -37.92 33.55
N TRP A 563 -13.32 -38.92 32.72
CA TRP A 563 -12.27 -39.73 32.06
C TRP A 563 -11.73 -39.01 30.83
N ASN A 564 -11.04 -37.90 31.07
CA ASN A 564 -10.49 -37.03 30.02
C ASN A 564 -8.97 -37.00 30.09
N MET A 565 -8.32 -37.10 28.92
CA MET A 565 -6.89 -36.97 28.73
C MET A 565 -6.55 -35.64 28.07
N VAL A 566 -5.50 -34.99 28.54
CA VAL A 566 -4.99 -33.74 27.96
C VAL A 566 -3.83 -34.07 27.03
N ALA A 567 -3.96 -33.69 25.77
CA ALA A 567 -2.92 -33.83 24.75
C ALA A 567 -2.33 -32.46 24.37
N PRO A 568 -0.99 -32.35 24.25
CA PRO A 568 -0.38 -31.17 23.66
C PRO A 568 -0.75 -31.09 22.18
N ALA A 569 -1.10 -29.89 21.72
CA ALA A 569 -1.55 -29.61 20.36
C ALA A 569 -0.77 -28.44 19.76
N GLN A 570 -0.58 -28.47 18.45
CA GLN A 570 0.01 -27.37 17.68
C GLN A 570 -1.04 -26.76 16.77
N VAL A 571 -1.25 -25.46 16.91
CA VAL A 571 -2.23 -24.68 16.14
C VAL A 571 -1.48 -23.87 15.11
N SER A 572 -1.72 -24.13 13.82
CA SER A 572 -1.29 -23.24 12.75
C SER A 572 -2.46 -22.34 12.35
N THR A 573 -2.31 -21.04 12.58
CA THR A 573 -3.22 -20.01 12.07
C THR A 573 -2.52 -19.25 10.94
N LEU A 574 -3.26 -18.92 9.89
CA LEU A 574 -2.78 -18.03 8.84
C LEU A 574 -2.96 -16.61 9.32
N ILE A 575 -1.84 -15.91 9.56
CA ILE A 575 -1.85 -14.50 9.93
C ILE A 575 -1.34 -13.65 8.76
N GLU A 576 -1.91 -12.45 8.62
CA GLU A 576 -1.40 -11.46 7.67
C GLU A 576 -0.15 -10.79 8.26
N THR A 577 0.95 -10.89 7.53
CA THR A 577 2.24 -10.25 7.84
C THR A 577 2.62 -9.28 6.72
N PHE A 578 3.30 -8.19 7.09
CA PHE A 578 3.88 -7.28 6.11
C PHE A 578 5.05 -7.96 5.38
N SER A 579 5.05 -7.88 4.06
CA SER A 579 6.09 -8.38 3.18
C SER A 579 6.66 -7.24 2.35
N VAL A 580 7.97 -7.03 2.45
CA VAL A 580 8.65 -5.91 1.79
C VAL A 580 9.50 -6.41 0.61
N PRO A 581 9.08 -6.19 -0.64
CA PRO A 581 9.86 -6.62 -1.81
C PRO A 581 11.17 -5.83 -1.93
N ARG A 582 12.30 -6.54 -1.81
CA ARG A 582 13.66 -5.96 -1.82
C ARG A 582 13.99 -5.13 -3.07
N LEU A 583 13.41 -5.49 -4.21
CA LEU A 583 13.66 -4.79 -5.48
C LEU A 583 13.07 -3.37 -5.49
N TRP A 584 11.82 -3.21 -5.07
CA TRP A 584 11.15 -1.91 -5.06
C TRP A 584 11.74 -0.99 -4.02
N ILE A 585 12.02 -1.49 -2.82
CA ILE A 585 12.62 -0.65 -1.78
C ILE A 585 14.06 -0.23 -2.12
N GLY A 586 14.82 -1.09 -2.82
CA GLY A 586 16.12 -0.74 -3.37
C GLY A 586 16.05 0.39 -4.40
N LEU A 587 15.07 0.34 -5.32
CA LEU A 587 14.84 1.43 -6.29
C LEU A 587 14.38 2.73 -5.63
N CYS A 588 13.57 2.65 -4.59
CA CYS A 588 13.14 3.80 -3.80
C CYS A 588 14.34 4.48 -3.12
N LEU A 589 15.22 3.69 -2.48
CA LEU A 589 16.44 4.20 -1.84
C LEU A 589 17.42 4.78 -2.86
N LEU A 590 17.62 4.12 -4.00
CA LEU A 590 18.50 4.61 -5.07
C LEU A 590 18.02 5.96 -5.61
N SER A 591 16.73 6.09 -5.93
CA SER A 591 16.16 7.33 -6.45
C SER A 591 16.19 8.47 -5.40
N SER A 592 15.93 8.17 -4.13
CA SER A 592 16.01 9.15 -3.04
C SER A 592 17.45 9.60 -2.76
N LEU A 593 18.43 8.70 -2.80
CA LEU A 593 19.85 9.04 -2.63
C LEU A 593 20.36 9.91 -3.79
N MET A 594 19.97 9.58 -5.03
CA MET A 594 20.29 10.41 -6.19
C MET A 594 19.67 11.80 -6.07
N LEU A 595 18.43 11.90 -5.58
CA LEU A 595 17.78 13.18 -5.34
C LEU A 595 18.51 14.01 -4.26
N LEU A 596 19.01 13.36 -3.19
CA LEU A 596 19.84 14.01 -2.17
C LEU A 596 21.15 14.55 -2.77
N ILE A 597 21.83 13.75 -3.59
CA ILE A 597 23.05 14.16 -4.30
C ILE A 597 22.76 15.38 -5.19
N CYS A 598 21.66 15.35 -5.95
CA CYS A 598 21.23 16.47 -6.77
C CYS A 598 20.93 17.73 -5.94
N GLY A 599 20.30 17.59 -4.77
CA GLY A 599 20.03 18.70 -3.85
C GLY A 599 21.31 19.35 -3.33
N VAL A 600 22.27 18.55 -2.88
CA VAL A 600 23.58 19.04 -2.41
C VAL A 600 24.37 19.72 -3.54
N LEU A 601 24.43 19.10 -4.71
CA LEU A 601 25.09 19.67 -5.90
C LEU A 601 24.46 21.00 -6.32
N SER A 602 23.13 21.11 -6.25
CA SER A 602 22.39 22.32 -6.59
C SER A 602 22.81 23.48 -5.69
N ILE A 603 22.88 23.24 -4.37
CA ILE A 603 23.31 24.24 -3.39
C ILE A 603 24.76 24.66 -3.64
N ILE A 604 25.66 23.69 -3.86
CA ILE A 604 27.07 23.98 -4.16
C ILE A 604 27.18 24.86 -5.40
N LEU A 605 26.45 24.54 -6.47
CA LEU A 605 26.48 25.33 -7.71
C LEU A 605 25.87 26.72 -7.53
N THR A 606 24.78 26.88 -6.77
CA THR A 606 24.21 28.20 -6.42
C THR A 606 25.22 29.08 -5.66
N ARG A 607 26.12 28.48 -4.87
CA ARG A 607 27.17 29.23 -4.15
C ARG A 607 28.40 29.54 -5.00
N LEU A 608 28.62 28.77 -6.08
CA LEU A 608 29.75 28.93 -6.98
C LEU A 608 29.47 29.84 -8.17
N SER A 609 28.21 30.09 -8.52
CA SER A 609 27.82 30.98 -9.63
C SER A 609 27.73 32.44 -9.16
N ALA A 610 28.45 33.33 -9.83
CA ALA A 610 28.53 34.77 -9.50
C ALA A 610 27.76 35.68 -10.48
N GLY A 611 27.51 35.21 -11.71
CA GLY A 611 26.90 35.99 -12.77
C GLY A 611 25.40 36.24 -12.53
N PRO A 612 24.83 37.38 -12.94
CA PRO A 612 23.41 37.72 -12.76
C PRO A 612 22.44 36.75 -13.48
N ASP A 613 21.21 36.66 -12.96
CA ASP A 613 20.12 35.80 -13.47
C ASP A 613 19.56 36.29 -14.83
N ILE A 614 20.36 36.21 -15.89
CA ILE A 614 20.00 36.74 -17.23
C ILE A 614 19.37 35.65 -18.12
N LEU A 615 19.50 34.38 -17.77
CA LEU A 615 19.02 33.25 -18.58
C LEU A 615 17.48 33.17 -18.56
N GLY A 616 16.85 33.66 -19.64
CA GLY A 616 15.41 33.55 -19.91
C GLY A 616 14.59 34.83 -19.72
N TYR A 617 15.18 35.88 -19.12
CA TYR A 617 14.47 37.13 -18.77
C TYR A 617 15.05 38.38 -19.46
N ALA A 618 16.05 38.23 -20.33
CA ALA A 618 16.62 39.35 -21.07
C ALA A 618 15.55 40.13 -21.86
N SER A 619 14.59 39.45 -22.49
CA SER A 619 13.52 40.10 -23.26
C SER A 619 12.56 40.92 -22.39
N THR A 620 12.23 40.47 -21.18
CA THR A 620 11.36 41.21 -20.24
C THR A 620 12.10 42.38 -19.58
N LEU A 621 13.37 42.21 -19.25
CA LEU A 621 14.21 43.31 -18.73
C LEU A 621 14.50 44.39 -19.78
N ILE A 622 14.54 44.02 -21.06
CA ILE A 622 14.76 44.95 -22.17
C ILE A 622 13.46 45.67 -22.59
N ARG A 623 12.29 45.00 -22.52
CA ARG A 623 11.00 45.60 -22.92
C ARG A 623 10.62 46.83 -22.09
N ASP A 624 10.92 46.80 -20.79
CA ASP A 624 10.58 47.86 -19.84
C ASP A 624 11.82 48.71 -19.47
N SER A 625 12.89 48.60 -20.26
CA SER A 625 14.12 49.36 -20.09
C SER A 625 13.90 50.83 -20.46
N ARG A 626 13.98 51.71 -19.46
CA ARG A 626 14.06 53.17 -19.62
C ARG A 626 15.25 53.62 -20.50
N TYR A 627 16.21 52.73 -20.80
CA TYR A 627 17.43 53.03 -21.56
C TYR A 627 17.34 52.74 -23.06
N ILE A 628 16.15 52.44 -23.58
CA ILE A 628 15.88 52.49 -25.02
C ILE A 628 15.08 53.76 -25.27
N ASP A 629 15.77 54.88 -25.45
CA ASP A 629 15.18 56.19 -25.75
C ASP A 629 14.56 56.18 -27.14
N THR A 630 13.24 55.98 -27.23
CA THR A 630 12.47 56.63 -28.30
C THR A 630 12.33 58.10 -27.90
N PRO A 631 12.91 59.08 -28.64
CA PRO A 631 12.92 60.47 -28.19
C PRO A 631 11.50 61.01 -28.11
N HIS A 632 10.95 61.14 -26.90
CA HIS A 632 9.62 61.71 -26.65
C HIS A 632 9.56 63.17 -27.18
N GLU A 633 10.68 63.89 -27.09
CA GLU A 633 10.86 65.23 -27.67
C GLU A 633 10.78 65.22 -29.20
N GLY A 634 11.32 64.19 -29.85
CA GLY A 634 11.27 64.02 -31.30
C GLY A 634 9.86 63.74 -31.81
N LEU A 635 9.11 62.87 -31.12
CA LEU A 635 7.69 62.63 -31.40
C LEU A 635 6.84 63.89 -31.18
N THR A 636 7.13 64.65 -30.13
CA THR A 636 6.47 65.95 -29.86
C THR A 636 6.71 66.92 -31.01
N ALA A 637 7.95 67.07 -31.46
CA ALA A 637 8.29 67.97 -32.56
C ALA A 637 7.64 67.52 -33.88
N CYS A 638 7.69 66.22 -34.21
CA CYS A 638 7.11 65.67 -35.43
C CYS A 638 5.58 65.85 -35.49
N THR A 639 4.87 65.51 -34.43
CA THR A 639 3.41 65.70 -34.38
C THR A 639 3.03 67.18 -34.39
N PHE A 640 3.82 68.06 -33.76
CA PHE A 640 3.49 69.49 -33.71
C PHE A 640 3.72 70.21 -35.03
N ILE A 641 4.71 69.84 -35.83
CA ILE A 641 4.90 70.45 -37.16
C ILE A 641 3.92 69.88 -38.18
N CYS A 642 3.59 68.59 -38.10
CA CYS A 642 2.73 67.92 -39.07
C CYS A 642 1.24 68.16 -38.81
N GLU A 643 0.78 67.96 -37.57
CA GLU A 643 -0.65 68.01 -37.22
C GLU A 643 -1.08 69.38 -36.69
N ALA A 644 -0.37 69.90 -35.69
CA ALA A 644 -0.73 71.18 -35.06
C ALA A 644 -0.37 72.38 -35.95
N GLY A 645 0.82 72.33 -36.54
CA GLY A 645 1.41 73.38 -37.36
C GLY A 645 1.03 73.28 -38.82
N GLN A 646 0.98 72.08 -39.41
CA GLN A 646 0.79 71.87 -40.85
C GLN A 646 1.74 72.74 -41.70
N VAL A 647 3.01 72.75 -41.33
CA VAL A 647 4.04 73.64 -41.90
C VAL A 647 4.27 73.32 -43.38
N GLN A 648 4.38 74.37 -44.19
CA GLN A 648 4.70 74.30 -45.61
C GLN A 648 6.09 74.87 -45.90
N ALA A 649 6.70 74.41 -47.00
CA ALA A 649 7.99 74.92 -47.46
C ALA A 649 7.90 76.45 -47.74
N GLY A 650 8.93 77.19 -47.33
CA GLY A 650 9.03 78.64 -47.52
C GLY A 650 8.34 79.50 -46.46
N GLU A 651 7.59 78.92 -45.52
CA GLU A 651 6.96 79.65 -44.42
C GLU A 651 7.98 80.14 -43.38
N TRP A 652 7.74 81.33 -42.81
CA TRP A 652 8.53 81.88 -41.71
C TRP A 652 8.04 81.33 -40.37
N VAL A 653 8.92 80.67 -39.62
CA VAL A 653 8.60 80.00 -38.36
C VAL A 653 9.49 80.49 -37.23
N LEU A 654 8.88 80.99 -36.15
CA LEU A 654 9.59 81.41 -34.94
C LEU A 654 9.52 80.30 -33.89
N VAL A 655 10.69 79.84 -33.41
CA VAL A 655 10.86 78.80 -32.39
C VAL A 655 11.45 79.41 -31.12
N HIS A 656 10.64 79.50 -30.06
CA HIS A 656 11.17 79.91 -28.76
C HIS A 656 11.98 78.79 -28.08
N ALA A 657 12.98 79.19 -27.30
CA ALA A 657 13.90 78.26 -26.62
C ALA A 657 14.51 77.23 -27.59
N ALA A 658 14.98 77.69 -28.75
CA ALA A 658 15.46 76.85 -29.85
C ALA A 658 16.60 75.89 -29.46
N ALA A 659 17.35 76.20 -28.40
CA ALA A 659 18.43 75.38 -27.86
C ALA A 659 18.00 74.32 -26.83
N GLY A 660 16.70 74.21 -26.52
CA GLY A 660 16.16 73.19 -25.61
C GLY A 660 15.91 71.86 -26.32
N GLY A 661 15.61 70.80 -25.54
CA GLY A 661 15.39 69.45 -26.07
C GLY A 661 14.43 69.40 -27.27
N ILE A 662 13.18 69.87 -27.11
CA ILE A 662 12.20 69.92 -28.20
C ILE A 662 12.59 70.96 -29.28
N GLY A 663 13.18 72.09 -28.87
CA GLY A 663 13.57 73.17 -29.78
C GLY A 663 14.56 72.71 -30.87
N LEU A 664 15.55 71.88 -30.48
CA LEU A 664 16.53 71.32 -31.41
C LEU A 664 15.91 70.35 -32.41
N PHE A 665 14.92 69.55 -32.00
CA PHE A 665 14.15 68.72 -32.92
C PHE A 665 13.30 69.57 -33.87
N LEU A 666 12.62 70.61 -33.38
CA LEU A 666 11.80 71.51 -34.20
C LEU A 666 12.64 72.21 -35.26
N VAL A 667 13.81 72.79 -34.91
CA VAL A 667 14.68 73.48 -35.87
C VAL A 667 15.13 72.55 -37.00
N GLN A 668 15.57 71.34 -36.66
CA GLN A 668 16.03 70.35 -37.65
C GLN A 668 14.89 69.90 -38.57
N LEU A 669 13.74 69.58 -38.01
CA LEU A 669 12.60 69.10 -38.79
C LEU A 669 12.00 70.21 -39.67
N LEU A 670 11.85 71.44 -39.16
CA LEU A 670 11.37 72.58 -39.93
C LEU A 670 12.30 72.92 -41.10
N ARG A 671 13.62 72.88 -40.88
CA ARG A 671 14.60 73.01 -41.97
C ARG A 671 14.47 71.89 -42.98
N SER A 672 14.24 70.65 -42.54
CA SER A 672 14.05 69.52 -43.45
C SER A 672 12.81 69.66 -44.34
N LEU A 673 11.78 70.40 -43.87
CA LEU A 673 10.58 70.76 -44.63
C LEU A 673 10.77 72.01 -45.52
N GLY A 674 11.91 72.69 -45.44
CA GLY A 674 12.20 73.90 -46.22
C GLY A 674 11.59 75.18 -45.66
N ALA A 675 11.24 75.21 -44.36
CA ALA A 675 10.78 76.42 -43.69
C ALA A 675 11.94 77.36 -43.33
N LYS A 676 11.66 78.66 -43.23
CA LYS A 676 12.61 79.70 -42.79
C LYS A 676 12.53 79.85 -41.28
N VAL A 677 13.52 79.32 -40.56
CA VAL A 677 13.46 79.18 -39.11
C VAL A 677 14.19 80.32 -38.40
N VAL A 678 13.45 81.05 -37.56
CA VAL A 678 13.98 82.04 -36.62
C VAL A 678 13.90 81.44 -35.22
N GLY A 679 15.00 81.37 -34.47
CA GLY A 679 15.03 80.85 -33.11
C GLY A 679 15.27 81.92 -32.05
N THR A 680 14.81 81.70 -30.82
CA THR A 680 15.23 82.53 -29.66
C THR A 680 16.05 81.72 -28.65
N ALA A 681 17.10 82.34 -28.09
CA ALA A 681 17.96 81.76 -27.06
C ALA A 681 18.44 82.81 -26.04
N THR A 682 18.63 82.39 -24.79
CA THR A 682 18.89 83.28 -23.63
C THR A 682 20.36 83.58 -23.34
N SER A 683 21.31 82.88 -23.99
CA SER A 683 22.74 83.14 -23.81
C SER A 683 23.53 82.88 -25.08
N GLU A 684 24.66 83.55 -25.24
CA GLU A 684 25.52 83.46 -26.42
C GLU A 684 26.07 82.04 -26.65
N GLY A 685 26.40 81.32 -25.57
CA GLY A 685 26.79 79.90 -25.62
C GLY A 685 25.67 78.97 -26.12
N LYS A 686 24.39 79.33 -25.94
CA LYS A 686 23.25 78.54 -26.39
C LYS A 686 22.84 78.80 -27.84
N ARG A 687 23.40 79.81 -28.52
CA ARG A 687 23.08 80.14 -29.93
C ARG A 687 23.70 79.17 -30.93
N ARG A 688 24.89 78.66 -30.62
CA ARG A 688 25.70 77.82 -31.52
C ARG A 688 24.98 76.54 -31.96
N LEU A 689 24.17 75.95 -31.08
CA LEU A 689 23.55 74.66 -31.32
C LEU A 689 22.35 74.78 -32.30
N PRO A 690 21.37 75.69 -32.09
CA PRO A 690 20.34 75.99 -33.08
C PRO A 690 20.88 76.40 -34.46
N GLU A 691 21.90 77.25 -34.52
CA GLU A 691 22.55 77.70 -35.77
C GLU A 691 23.14 76.51 -36.53
N ARG A 692 23.90 75.64 -35.84
CA ARG A 692 24.43 74.40 -36.43
C ARG A 692 23.31 73.52 -36.97
N THR A 693 22.22 73.38 -36.22
CA THR A 693 21.13 72.47 -36.56
C THR A 693 20.19 72.99 -37.64
N GLY A 694 20.16 74.30 -37.92
CA GLY A 694 19.39 74.83 -39.04
C GLY A 694 18.59 76.11 -38.86
N ALA A 695 18.72 76.81 -37.75
CA ALA A 695 18.09 78.13 -37.61
C ALA A 695 18.85 79.16 -38.46
N GLU A 696 18.15 79.85 -39.37
CA GLU A 696 18.75 80.87 -40.24
C GLU A 696 19.04 82.17 -39.48
N TRP A 697 18.25 82.46 -38.44
CA TRP A 697 18.45 83.62 -37.58
C TRP A 697 18.19 83.28 -36.11
N ILE A 698 19.03 83.78 -35.22
CA ILE A 698 18.84 83.66 -33.77
C ILE A 698 18.71 85.04 -33.12
N ILE A 699 17.62 85.24 -32.41
CA ILE A 699 17.35 86.46 -31.63
C ILE A 699 17.65 86.18 -30.15
N HIS A 700 18.29 87.12 -29.45
CA HIS A 700 18.44 87.00 -28.00
C HIS A 700 17.07 87.13 -27.34
N SER A 701 16.76 86.27 -26.37
CA SER A 701 15.44 86.29 -25.71
C SER A 701 15.14 87.59 -24.93
N ASN A 702 16.16 88.41 -24.60
CA ASN A 702 16.00 89.72 -23.95
C ASN A 702 15.93 90.90 -24.92
N ASP A 703 16.11 90.66 -26.23
CA ASP A 703 15.95 91.71 -27.24
C ASP A 703 14.46 91.91 -27.57
N ASP A 704 14.14 93.02 -28.24
CA ASP A 704 12.82 93.19 -28.86
C ASP A 704 12.65 92.20 -30.02
N VAL A 705 12.13 91.01 -29.69
CA VAL A 705 11.84 89.93 -30.65
C VAL A 705 10.83 90.41 -31.71
N VAL A 706 9.93 91.32 -31.37
CA VAL A 706 8.90 91.86 -32.29
C VAL A 706 9.56 92.66 -33.41
N ALA A 707 10.40 93.61 -33.02
CA ALA A 707 11.05 94.53 -33.95
C ALA A 707 11.96 93.75 -34.90
N LYS A 708 12.76 92.83 -34.35
CA LYS A 708 13.68 91.99 -35.14
C LYS A 708 12.95 91.01 -36.06
N ALA A 709 11.86 90.38 -35.60
CA ALA A 709 11.05 89.50 -36.45
C ALA A 709 10.39 90.27 -37.62
N ASN A 710 9.92 91.49 -37.38
CA ASN A 710 9.35 92.35 -38.42
C ASN A 710 10.40 92.83 -39.43
N GLU A 711 11.61 93.16 -38.95
CA GLU A 711 12.74 93.52 -39.82
C GLU A 711 13.12 92.35 -40.75
N LEU A 712 13.30 91.15 -40.18
CA LEU A 712 13.67 89.95 -40.92
C LEU A 712 12.62 89.52 -41.97
N THR A 713 11.34 89.74 -41.67
CA THR A 713 10.22 89.36 -42.55
C THR A 713 9.79 90.47 -43.51
N GLY A 714 10.45 91.63 -43.52
CA GLY A 714 10.07 92.77 -44.35
C GLY A 714 8.67 93.31 -44.04
N GLY A 715 8.22 93.19 -42.79
CA GLY A 715 6.89 93.60 -42.33
C GLY A 715 5.75 92.59 -42.56
N HIS A 716 6.03 91.40 -43.12
CA HIS A 716 5.03 90.35 -43.33
C HIS A 716 4.59 89.65 -42.02
N GLY A 717 5.48 89.57 -41.04
CA GLY A 717 5.27 88.80 -39.80
C GLY A 717 5.47 87.29 -39.98
N MET A 718 5.43 86.54 -38.87
CA MET A 718 5.66 85.08 -38.86
C MET A 718 4.39 84.29 -39.21
N ASN A 719 4.54 83.20 -39.98
CA ASN A 719 3.43 82.33 -40.40
C ASN A 719 3.05 81.29 -39.34
N LEU A 720 4.04 80.80 -38.59
CA LEU A 720 3.86 79.90 -37.44
C LEU A 720 4.76 80.37 -36.31
N VAL A 721 4.22 80.47 -35.09
CA VAL A 721 5.04 80.72 -33.92
C VAL A 721 4.78 79.70 -32.82
N PHE A 722 5.87 79.21 -32.28
CA PHE A 722 5.89 78.43 -31.05
C PHE A 722 6.09 79.38 -29.86
N ASN A 723 4.97 79.89 -29.35
CA ASN A 723 4.80 80.91 -28.29
C ASN A 723 4.96 82.40 -28.74
N GLU A 724 3.91 83.20 -28.58
CA GLU A 724 3.76 84.66 -28.87
C GLU A 724 3.86 85.19 -30.33
N MET A 725 3.15 86.31 -30.60
CA MET A 725 3.16 87.19 -31.79
C MET A 725 3.20 86.62 -33.21
N ILE A 726 2.20 87.03 -34.00
CA ILE A 726 1.93 86.39 -35.27
C ILE A 726 1.57 87.35 -36.39
N GLY A 727 1.91 86.99 -37.62
CA GLY A 727 1.44 87.66 -38.83
C GLY A 727 -0.06 87.45 -39.06
N PRO A 728 -0.70 88.23 -39.94
CA PRO A 728 -2.08 87.98 -40.36
C PRO A 728 -2.26 86.55 -40.87
N LYS A 729 -3.34 85.89 -40.43
CA LYS A 729 -3.72 84.49 -40.71
C LYS A 729 -2.76 83.42 -40.19
N GLY A 730 -1.78 83.78 -39.36
CA GLY A 730 -0.82 82.80 -38.85
C GLY A 730 -1.38 81.85 -37.78
N ARG A 731 -0.58 80.82 -37.48
CA ARG A 731 -0.83 79.80 -36.45
C ARG A 731 0.07 79.98 -35.21
N LEU A 732 -0.53 80.04 -34.03
CA LEU A 732 0.17 80.11 -32.75
C LEU A 732 0.04 78.78 -32.03
N ILE A 733 1.16 78.08 -31.83
CA ILE A 733 1.23 76.83 -31.07
C ILE A 733 1.87 77.14 -29.72
N SER A 734 1.07 77.08 -28.66
CA SER A 734 1.55 77.24 -27.29
C SER A 734 1.72 75.85 -26.66
N PHE A 735 2.94 75.49 -26.28
CA PHE A 735 3.24 74.22 -25.63
C PHE A 735 4.31 74.39 -24.55
N GLY A 736 4.20 73.60 -23.47
CA GLY A 736 5.02 73.77 -22.27
C GLY A 736 4.62 75.00 -21.44
N ASN A 737 5.07 75.05 -20.18
CA ASN A 737 4.80 76.14 -19.23
C ASN A 737 6.09 76.61 -18.54
N ARG A 738 7.24 76.58 -19.22
CA ARG A 738 8.57 76.84 -18.61
C ARG A 738 8.67 78.24 -17.99
N SER A 739 7.95 79.22 -18.54
CA SER A 739 7.84 80.59 -18.03
C SER A 739 6.62 80.84 -17.15
N GLY A 740 5.91 79.78 -16.75
CA GLY A 740 4.59 79.84 -16.11
C GLY A 740 3.45 79.48 -17.07
N ALA A 741 2.27 79.22 -16.53
CA ALA A 741 1.06 79.04 -17.33
C ALA A 741 0.63 80.39 -17.94
N VAL A 742 0.11 80.38 -19.17
CA VAL A 742 -0.42 81.60 -19.80
C VAL A 742 -1.70 82.02 -19.08
N ASP A 743 -1.75 83.27 -18.61
CA ASP A 743 -2.93 83.83 -17.95
C ASP A 743 -4.16 83.87 -18.89
N PRO A 744 -5.39 83.78 -18.35
CA PRO A 744 -6.60 83.90 -19.16
C PRO A 744 -6.65 85.25 -19.92
N PHE A 745 -6.89 85.20 -21.23
CA PHE A 745 -7.06 86.39 -22.06
C PHE A 745 -8.30 86.28 -22.96
N ASN A 746 -8.78 87.41 -23.46
CA ASN A 746 -9.95 87.45 -24.33
C ASN A 746 -9.60 86.98 -25.76
N ILE A 747 -10.22 85.88 -26.21
CA ILE A 747 -10.01 85.31 -27.55
C ILE A 747 -10.35 86.27 -28.69
N LEU A 748 -11.14 87.33 -28.44
CA LEU A 748 -11.43 88.37 -29.43
C LEU A 748 -10.15 89.10 -29.90
N HIS A 749 -9.07 89.10 -29.10
CA HIS A 749 -7.78 89.66 -29.52
C HIS A 749 -7.18 88.91 -30.73
N LEU A 750 -7.58 87.66 -30.97
CA LEU A 750 -7.14 86.86 -32.13
C LEU A 750 -7.82 87.28 -33.44
N ALA A 751 -8.98 87.96 -33.35
CA ALA A 751 -9.79 88.32 -34.52
C ALA A 751 -9.11 89.38 -35.41
N GLY A 752 -8.38 90.33 -34.82
CA GLY A 752 -7.74 91.43 -35.56
C GLY A 752 -6.74 90.97 -36.63
N LYS A 753 -6.20 89.75 -36.49
CA LYS A 753 -5.29 89.13 -37.45
C LYS A 753 -5.79 87.76 -37.97
N ASN A 754 -7.00 87.32 -37.63
CA ASN A 754 -7.51 85.97 -37.93
C ASN A 754 -6.55 84.84 -37.51
N VAL A 755 -6.05 84.91 -36.28
CA VAL A 755 -5.05 83.98 -35.74
C VAL A 755 -5.69 82.65 -35.33
N LYS A 756 -5.03 81.54 -35.67
CA LYS A 756 -5.38 80.22 -35.13
C LYS A 756 -4.51 79.91 -33.92
N LEU A 757 -5.12 79.63 -32.76
CA LEU A 757 -4.42 79.22 -31.54
C LEU A 757 -4.61 77.73 -31.29
N MET A 758 -3.53 77.01 -30.99
CA MET A 758 -3.56 75.62 -30.54
C MET A 758 -2.67 75.40 -29.32
N ARG A 759 -3.13 74.56 -28.39
CA ARG A 759 -2.35 74.08 -27.24
C ARG A 759 -2.31 72.55 -27.21
N PRO A 760 -1.40 71.92 -27.98
CA PRO A 760 -1.36 70.47 -28.12
C PRO A 760 -0.62 69.77 -26.97
N MET A 761 -0.92 68.48 -26.78
CA MET A 761 -0.13 67.53 -25.97
C MET A 761 0.19 66.30 -26.81
N LEU A 762 1.40 65.74 -26.67
CA LEU A 762 1.83 64.57 -27.44
C LEU A 762 0.86 63.40 -27.29
N ASP A 763 0.46 63.08 -26.06
CA ASP A 763 -0.43 61.95 -25.74
C ASP A 763 -1.75 61.97 -26.54
N GLY A 764 -2.24 63.15 -26.92
CA GLY A 764 -3.42 63.28 -27.78
C GLY A 764 -3.19 62.79 -29.22
N TYR A 765 -1.99 62.98 -29.75
CA TYR A 765 -1.61 62.57 -31.11
C TYR A 765 -1.11 61.13 -31.22
N VAL A 766 -0.67 60.53 -30.12
CA VAL A 766 -0.18 59.13 -30.07
C VAL A 766 -1.04 58.25 -29.17
N SER A 767 -2.33 58.60 -29.02
CA SER A 767 -3.27 57.90 -28.14
C SER A 767 -3.57 56.47 -28.57
N ASP A 768 -3.41 56.16 -29.86
CA ASP A 768 -3.54 54.81 -30.41
C ASP A 768 -2.20 54.27 -30.94
N ARG A 769 -2.11 52.94 -31.02
CA ARG A 769 -0.89 52.22 -31.40
C ARG A 769 -0.47 52.47 -32.85
N GLU A 770 -1.43 52.72 -33.75
CA GLU A 770 -1.16 52.97 -35.16
C GLU A 770 -0.49 54.33 -35.35
N SER A 771 -1.02 55.36 -34.70
CA SER A 771 -0.46 56.72 -34.66
C SER A 771 0.92 56.75 -33.99
N LEU A 772 1.09 56.08 -32.85
CA LEU A 772 2.41 55.97 -32.21
C LEU A 772 3.43 55.31 -33.13
N LYS A 773 3.05 54.19 -33.77
CA LYS A 773 3.93 53.46 -34.68
C LYS A 773 4.33 54.33 -35.88
N LYS A 774 3.35 54.97 -36.53
CA LYS A 774 3.59 55.86 -37.68
C LYS A 774 4.62 56.94 -37.37
N TYR A 775 4.39 57.74 -36.32
CA TYR A 775 5.30 58.84 -35.97
C TYR A 775 6.65 58.36 -35.47
N THR A 776 6.70 57.19 -34.81
CA THR A 776 7.95 56.58 -34.38
C THR A 776 8.77 56.09 -35.58
N GLU A 777 8.14 55.44 -36.56
CA GLU A 777 8.79 55.01 -37.80
C GLU A 777 9.33 56.21 -38.59
N GLU A 778 8.52 57.26 -38.78
CA GLU A 778 8.96 58.49 -39.47
C GLU A 778 10.17 59.15 -38.78
N LEU A 779 10.16 59.21 -37.45
CA LEU A 779 11.27 59.75 -36.66
C LEU A 779 12.54 58.90 -36.80
N TRP A 780 12.40 57.57 -36.74
CA TRP A 780 13.51 56.63 -36.91
C TRP A 780 14.06 56.67 -38.33
N ASP A 781 13.22 56.76 -39.35
CA ASP A 781 13.65 56.86 -40.74
C ASP A 781 14.49 58.12 -40.98
N LEU A 782 14.09 59.26 -40.41
CA LEU A 782 14.87 60.51 -40.48
C LEU A 782 16.20 60.40 -39.72
N THR A 783 16.22 59.69 -38.59
CA THR A 783 17.42 59.47 -37.77
C THR A 783 18.40 58.52 -38.49
N ILE A 784 17.91 57.41 -39.03
CA ILE A 784 18.69 56.43 -39.80
C ILE A 784 19.27 57.08 -41.07
N ALA A 785 18.46 57.89 -41.75
CA ALA A 785 18.91 58.67 -42.91
C ALA A 785 19.90 59.80 -42.56
N LYS A 786 20.24 59.98 -41.27
CA LYS A 786 21.08 61.08 -40.75
C LYS A 786 20.57 62.47 -41.11
N LYS A 787 19.26 62.59 -41.37
CA LYS A 787 18.57 63.87 -41.59
C LYS A 787 18.16 64.53 -40.27
N LEU A 788 18.16 63.76 -39.19
CA LEU A 788 17.91 64.20 -37.83
C LEU A 788 19.03 63.69 -36.91
N GLU A 789 19.69 64.59 -36.19
CA GLU A 789 20.72 64.29 -35.21
C GLU A 789 20.13 64.36 -33.80
N ILE A 790 20.29 63.27 -33.02
CA ILE A 790 19.94 63.24 -31.59
C ILE A 790 21.14 63.81 -30.82
N ILE A 791 20.96 65.01 -30.28
CA ILE A 791 22.03 65.71 -29.55
C ILE A 791 21.90 65.41 -28.06
N ILE A 792 22.90 64.73 -27.51
CA ILE A 792 23.01 64.42 -26.09
C ILE A 792 23.86 65.50 -25.43
N HIS A 793 23.32 66.20 -24.43
CA HIS A 793 24.05 67.24 -23.69
C HIS A 793 25.11 66.64 -22.77
N ASP A 794 24.72 65.65 -21.97
CA ASP A 794 25.57 64.93 -21.01
C ASP A 794 24.99 63.54 -20.72
N ILE A 795 25.83 62.65 -20.20
CA ILE A 795 25.45 61.32 -19.72
C ILE A 795 25.79 61.24 -18.24
N TYR A 796 24.76 61.10 -17.40
CA TYR A 796 24.89 61.02 -15.95
C TYR A 796 24.69 59.56 -15.48
N PRO A 797 25.47 59.05 -14.52
CA PRO A 797 25.15 57.82 -13.80
C PRO A 797 23.76 57.91 -13.16
N LEU A 798 23.02 56.79 -13.13
CA LEU A 798 21.66 56.76 -12.55
C LEU A 798 21.63 57.28 -11.11
N GLU A 799 22.69 57.02 -10.34
CA GLU A 799 22.85 57.42 -8.94
C GLU A 799 22.91 58.95 -8.75
N GLU A 800 23.21 59.72 -9.81
CA GLU A 800 23.38 61.18 -9.78
C GLU A 800 22.11 61.94 -10.22
N THR A 801 20.99 61.25 -10.46
CA THR A 801 19.75 61.84 -11.06
C THR A 801 18.68 62.31 -10.06
N ALA A 802 19.00 62.33 -8.76
CA ALA A 802 18.06 62.67 -7.68
C ALA A 802 18.04 64.16 -7.31
#